data_AF-A0A8H5PHY6-F1
#
_entry.id   AF-A0A8H5PHY6-F1
#
_cell.length_a   1.000
_cell.length_b   1.000
_cell.length_c   1.000
_cell.angle_alpha   90.00
_cell.angle_beta   90.00
_cell.angle_gamma   90.00
#
_symmetry.space_group_name_H-M   'P 1'
#
loop_
_entity.id
_entity.type
_entity.pdbx_description
1 polymer ?
#
loop_
_entity_poly.entity_id
_entity_poly.type
_entity_poly.pdbx_seq_one_letter_code
_entity_poly.pdbx_strand_id
1 'polypeptide(L)'
;MATKRVLRGSHQPEDEPGIISSLLQIQKCRIPQQKMIWIVENLECLGRRQSKKRKLTADENEKSETPYWFRKIVNGFTDSNFVALSYTWDASEHETQNHRSEGHKIETRDGQEAWRSSVRNSVLERITKYMQCHDVPLLWIDRHSIPQKKCQQSACTHTECRQKRHALDAMDRVYSLSDHPVALLGRPIQDEDEMRTLSSILKGALVKYHEGGFALSKGAEYNQAHKMLCLIYEIISDKWWTRAWTFQENYRAGLKMTLLIHHCADFEDTKRSILSGKKPMFGVVPGELSVQSARFSESATKFCLGLRRHHFVTSEDDEMINHILATAGKYTILLSPSSSMSGTIVSDVRKRGVTEPFDCLAIVANCCQYATRLNSTRLQDSGVNLDLAILALRLVNGEILKNDEPPLSEHEPTVEQINNLFFDDFRAPEGAKRLTFNKSCRFVDVNFTKIGIVTRGHLWKLDDTLRAPRSSPRLSKPVQKCEQQLSDYERTRLRQLVELVKAKKGRKDAEIVDDVKDFLEEDAFVADEESFSLQYRRLMAKEVIRAMDADQPLTLGYLCDPSGEATTARAIFIRSRKYDESEELFSQQEDDLTHVFTSLWSEDQPDEEYLANDLDHHVSLGVRLSDDEHNGPLRLYTKEWVLGLCFFVGAPTYEVMFPWPIPLSR
;
A
#
# COMPACT_ATOMS: atom_id res chain seq x y z
N MET A 1 -56.93 6.05 48.00
CA MET A 1 -57.06 7.32 47.24
C MET A 1 -56.15 7.23 46.04
N ALA A 2 -56.74 7.05 44.87
CA ALA A 2 -56.03 6.95 43.60
C ALA A 2 -55.82 8.36 43.03
N THR A 3 -54.58 8.69 42.66
CA THR A 3 -54.26 9.98 42.02
C THR A 3 -53.66 9.74 40.64
N LYS A 4 -54.26 10.45 39.69
CA LYS A 4 -54.19 10.40 38.23
C LYS A 4 -52.79 10.33 37.60
N ARG A 5 -52.68 9.47 36.58
CA ARG A 5 -51.73 9.52 35.46
C ARG A 5 -51.62 10.92 34.87
N VAL A 6 -50.38 11.38 34.67
CA VAL A 6 -50.01 12.40 33.67
C VAL A 6 -49.13 11.71 32.64
N LEU A 7 -49.64 11.59 31.42
CA LEU A 7 -48.91 11.16 30.23
C LEU A 7 -47.87 12.24 29.89
N ARG A 8 -46.57 11.90 29.97
CA ARG A 8 -45.50 12.68 29.32
C ARG A 8 -45.15 11.98 28.01
N GLY A 9 -45.04 12.82 26.98
CA GLY A 9 -45.07 12.44 25.57
C GLY A 9 -44.00 11.44 25.15
N SER A 10 -44.40 10.65 24.15
CA SER A 10 -43.54 9.99 23.20
C SER A 10 -42.49 10.96 22.67
N HIS A 11 -41.26 10.84 23.14
CA HIS A 11 -40.12 11.22 22.32
C HIS A 11 -40.15 10.30 21.10
N GLN A 12 -40.40 10.88 19.93
CA GLN A 12 -40.05 10.23 18.68
C GLN A 12 -38.55 9.90 18.73
N PRO A 13 -38.11 8.73 18.25
CA PRO A 13 -36.70 8.54 17.96
C PRO A 13 -36.33 9.58 16.89
N GLU A 14 -35.35 10.43 17.17
CA GLU A 14 -34.70 11.18 16.09
C GLU A 14 -34.13 10.12 15.13
N ASP A 15 -34.60 10.12 13.88
CA ASP A 15 -34.12 9.22 12.83
C ASP A 15 -32.59 9.33 12.75
N GLU A 16 -31.88 8.24 13.07
CA GLU A 16 -30.44 8.19 12.82
C GLU A 16 -30.20 8.43 11.31
N PRO A 17 -29.28 9.34 10.94
CA PRO A 17 -29.02 9.64 9.55
C PRO A 17 -28.45 8.39 8.86
N GLY A 18 -29.21 7.83 7.91
CA GLY A 18 -28.80 6.66 7.14
C GLY A 18 -27.42 6.78 6.51
N ILE A 19 -26.78 5.65 6.21
CA ILE A 19 -25.36 5.55 5.80
C ILE A 19 -24.99 6.57 4.71
N ILE A 20 -25.79 6.69 3.65
CA ILE A 20 -25.55 7.64 2.55
C ILE A 20 -25.57 9.10 3.04
N SER A 21 -26.51 9.46 3.92
CA SER A 21 -26.58 10.81 4.49
C SER A 21 -25.29 11.14 5.25
N SER A 22 -24.82 10.18 6.05
CA SER A 22 -23.56 10.28 6.77
C SER A 22 -22.37 10.42 5.83
N LEU A 23 -22.26 9.60 4.78
CA LEU A 23 -21.21 9.70 3.76
C LEU A 23 -21.18 11.07 3.08
N LEU A 24 -22.34 11.63 2.73
CA LEU A 24 -22.48 12.97 2.14
C LEU A 24 -21.98 14.08 3.08
N GLN A 25 -22.19 13.95 4.40
CA GLN A 25 -21.66 14.90 5.37
C GLN A 25 -20.15 14.74 5.54
N ILE A 26 -19.65 13.51 5.63
CA ILE A 26 -18.21 13.22 5.80
C ILE A 26 -17.40 13.77 4.63
N GLN A 27 -17.91 13.65 3.40
CA GLN A 27 -17.27 14.23 2.22
C GLN A 27 -17.02 15.75 2.32
N LYS A 28 -17.82 16.51 3.09
CA LYS A 28 -17.59 17.95 3.31
C LYS A 28 -16.36 18.23 4.20
N CYS A 29 -15.77 17.18 4.77
CA CYS A 29 -14.55 17.24 5.55
C CYS A 29 -13.30 16.86 4.73
N ARG A 30 -13.44 16.68 3.41
CA ARG A 30 -12.29 16.47 2.50
C ARG A 30 -11.32 17.65 2.60
N ILE A 31 -10.05 17.32 2.68
CA ILE A 31 -8.93 18.26 2.57
C ILE A 31 -7.91 17.65 1.61
N PRO A 32 -7.15 18.46 0.85
CA PRO A 32 -6.05 17.92 0.05
C PRO A 32 -5.01 17.26 0.95
N GLN A 33 -4.22 16.34 0.39
CA GLN A 33 -3.04 15.83 1.07
C GLN A 33 -2.10 16.97 1.41
N GLN A 34 -1.76 17.12 2.69
CA GLN A 34 -0.91 18.22 3.19
C GLN A 34 0.54 17.78 3.47
N LYS A 35 1.06 16.82 2.70
CA LYS A 35 2.46 16.38 2.82
C LYS A 35 3.37 17.44 2.21
N MET A 36 3.73 18.41 3.03
CA MET A 36 4.54 19.54 2.57
C MET A 36 5.92 19.07 2.07
N ILE A 37 6.30 19.46 0.85
CA ILE A 37 7.61 19.12 0.25
C ILE A 37 8.75 19.57 1.16
N TRP A 38 8.66 20.79 1.70
CA TRP A 38 9.69 21.39 2.53
C TRP A 38 10.03 20.58 3.80
N ILE A 39 9.12 19.74 4.31
CA ILE A 39 9.39 18.87 5.46
C ILE A 39 10.48 17.84 5.10
N VAL A 40 10.41 17.29 3.90
CA VAL A 40 11.35 16.27 3.42
C VAL A 40 12.63 16.92 2.85
N GLU A 41 12.53 18.10 2.25
CA GLU A 41 13.71 18.88 1.84
C GLU A 41 14.55 19.38 3.03
N ASN A 42 13.92 19.55 4.19
CA ASN A 42 14.57 20.07 5.40
C ASN A 42 14.46 19.07 6.55
N LEU A 43 14.80 17.80 6.31
CA LEU A 43 14.76 16.78 7.35
C LEU A 43 15.79 17.08 8.44
N GLU A 44 15.27 17.24 9.65
CA GLU A 44 16.08 17.41 10.86
C GLU A 44 16.57 16.05 11.36
N CYS A 45 17.83 15.75 11.13
CA CYS A 45 18.51 14.55 11.58
C CYS A 45 19.47 14.85 12.74
N LEU A 46 19.85 13.79 13.45
CA LEU A 46 20.82 13.82 14.54
C LEU A 46 22.12 13.17 14.09
N GLY A 47 23.24 13.87 14.25
CA GLY A 47 24.57 13.31 14.12
C GLY A 47 25.21 13.09 15.49
N ARG A 48 26.07 12.08 15.63
CA ARG A 48 26.78 11.81 16.89
C ARG A 48 28.22 12.32 16.82
N ARG A 49 28.65 13.12 17.80
CA ARG A 49 30.09 13.43 17.95
C ARG A 49 30.79 12.21 18.54
N GLN A 50 31.83 11.72 17.85
CA GLN A 50 32.71 10.71 18.44
C GLN A 50 33.56 11.38 19.53
N SER A 51 33.54 10.86 20.76
CA SER A 51 34.47 11.28 21.79
C SER A 51 35.89 11.06 21.27
N LYS A 52 36.70 12.13 21.22
CA LYS A 52 38.12 12.02 20.88
C LYS A 52 38.74 11.05 21.89
N LYS A 53 39.31 9.92 21.43
CA LYS A 53 40.10 9.02 22.28
C LYS A 53 41.12 9.87 23.03
N ARG A 54 40.93 10.09 24.34
CA ARG A 54 41.92 10.77 25.17
C ARG A 54 43.18 9.91 25.16
N LYS A 55 44.33 10.52 24.88
CA LYS A 55 45.63 9.93 25.26
C LYS A 55 45.56 9.70 26.77
N LEU A 56 45.71 8.44 27.18
CA LEU A 56 45.81 8.04 28.58
C LEU A 56 46.95 8.82 29.24
N THR A 57 46.62 9.89 29.96
CA THR A 57 47.45 10.42 31.04
C THR A 57 46.75 10.05 32.33
N ALA A 58 47.44 9.22 33.11
CA ALA A 58 47.00 8.70 34.39
C ALA A 58 46.95 9.82 35.42
N ASP A 59 45.83 10.54 35.48
CA ASP A 59 45.29 11.20 36.67
C ASP A 59 44.16 12.12 36.23
N GLU A 60 42.92 11.62 36.27
CA GLU A 60 41.71 12.44 36.46
C GLU A 60 40.52 11.49 36.63
N ASN A 61 39.83 11.62 37.76
CA ASN A 61 38.58 10.91 38.10
C ASN A 61 37.66 10.77 36.87
N GLU A 62 37.41 9.52 36.48
CA GLU A 62 36.59 9.13 35.33
C GLU A 62 35.17 9.68 35.41
N LYS A 63 34.93 10.87 34.85
CA LYS A 63 33.58 11.25 34.41
C LYS A 63 33.43 10.80 32.96
N SER A 64 32.76 9.66 32.76
CA SER A 64 32.30 9.22 31.44
C SER A 64 31.62 10.39 30.73
N GLU A 65 32.15 10.80 29.58
CA GLU A 65 31.61 11.92 28.80
C GLU A 65 30.20 11.55 28.33
N THR A 66 29.19 12.32 28.74
CA THR A 66 27.81 12.06 28.35
C THR A 66 27.69 12.18 26.83
N PRO A 67 27.20 11.14 26.11
CA PRO A 67 27.11 11.19 24.65
C PRO A 67 26.28 12.38 24.16
N TYR A 68 26.75 13.03 23.10
CA TYR A 68 26.15 14.22 22.53
C TYR A 68 25.72 14.01 21.07
N TRP A 69 24.50 14.42 20.77
CA TRP A 69 23.92 14.44 19.42
C TRP A 69 23.66 15.87 18.97
N PHE A 70 24.26 16.25 17.84
CA PHE A 70 24.03 17.54 17.18
C PHE A 70 22.93 17.41 16.13
N ARG A 71 22.28 18.52 15.79
CA ARG A 71 21.25 18.57 14.75
C ARG A 71 21.87 18.94 13.42
N LYS A 72 21.40 18.30 12.35
CA LYS A 72 21.77 18.60 10.98
C LYS A 72 20.52 18.53 10.11
N ILE A 73 20.32 19.56 9.29
CA ILE A 73 19.28 19.56 8.27
C ILE A 73 19.85 18.94 7.00
N VAL A 74 19.11 18.01 6.40
CA VAL A 74 19.44 17.37 5.13
C VAL A 74 18.22 17.35 4.21
N ASN A 75 18.47 17.34 2.90
CA ASN A 75 17.41 17.13 1.91
C ASN A 75 17.22 15.63 1.70
N GLY A 76 16.09 15.09 2.20
CA GLY A 76 15.75 13.67 2.15
C GLY A 76 15.47 13.12 0.75
N PHE A 77 15.25 13.97 -0.26
CA PHE A 77 15.13 13.53 -1.65
C PHE A 77 16.49 13.21 -2.26
N THR A 78 17.54 13.90 -1.82
CA THR A 78 18.90 13.76 -2.37
C THR A 78 19.88 13.04 -1.44
N ASP A 79 19.62 13.03 -0.14
CA ASP A 79 20.45 12.39 0.89
C ASP A 79 19.63 11.29 1.59
N SER A 80 19.76 10.06 1.10
CA SER A 80 19.12 8.86 1.65
C SER A 80 19.96 8.19 2.74
N ASN A 81 21.21 8.63 2.97
CA ASN A 81 22.16 8.00 3.89
C ASN A 81 21.96 8.43 5.35
N PHE A 82 20.77 8.13 5.87
CA PHE A 82 20.41 8.31 7.26
C PHE A 82 19.58 7.13 7.74
N VAL A 83 19.65 6.85 9.04
CA VAL A 83 18.77 5.87 9.69
C VAL A 83 17.41 6.49 9.94
N ALA A 84 16.33 5.89 9.44
CA ALA A 84 14.97 6.18 9.91
C ALA A 84 14.61 5.18 11.01
N LEU A 85 14.65 5.62 12.27
CA LEU A 85 14.50 4.74 13.43
C LEU A 85 13.04 4.61 13.89
N SER A 86 12.54 3.38 13.80
CA SER A 86 11.25 2.95 14.31
C SER A 86 11.42 2.21 15.65
N TYR A 87 10.74 2.68 16.69
CA TYR A 87 10.80 2.07 18.03
C TYR A 87 9.55 2.42 18.85
N THR A 88 9.28 1.67 19.92
CA THR A 88 8.20 2.02 20.85
C THR A 88 8.64 3.11 21.81
N TRP A 89 7.78 4.10 22.10
CA TRP A 89 8.18 5.14 23.06
C TRP A 89 8.26 4.59 24.49
N ASP A 90 7.32 3.73 24.85
CA ASP A 90 7.30 3.04 26.13
C ASP A 90 8.24 1.83 26.12
N ALA A 91 8.85 1.56 27.27
CA ALA A 91 9.73 0.42 27.45
C ALA A 91 8.96 -0.91 27.34
N SER A 92 9.60 -1.92 26.74
CA SER A 92 9.15 -3.30 26.90
C SER A 92 9.40 -3.78 28.34
N GLU A 93 8.90 -4.96 28.69
CA GLU A 93 9.21 -5.60 29.98
C GLU A 93 10.69 -5.98 30.13
N HIS A 94 11.43 -6.03 29.01
CA HIS A 94 12.85 -6.36 28.97
C HIS A 94 13.75 -5.11 28.90
N GLU A 95 13.18 -3.91 28.91
CA GLU A 95 13.91 -2.66 28.79
C GLU A 95 13.65 -1.77 30.01
N THR A 96 14.68 -1.05 30.46
CA THR A 96 14.54 -0.09 31.56
C THR A 96 14.33 1.32 31.03
N GLN A 97 13.33 2.02 31.57
CA GLN A 97 13.14 3.44 31.29
C GLN A 97 14.22 4.26 32.02
N ASN A 98 14.89 5.17 31.31
CA ASN A 98 15.90 6.04 31.90
C ASN A 98 15.33 6.86 33.08
N HIS A 99 16.14 7.07 34.13
CA HIS A 99 15.84 8.09 35.13
C HIS A 99 15.88 9.50 34.51
N ARG A 100 15.09 10.44 35.03
CA ARG A 100 15.01 11.83 34.51
C ARG A 100 16.35 12.57 34.51
N SER A 101 17.27 12.20 35.40
CA SER A 101 18.61 12.76 35.55
C SER A 101 19.65 12.12 34.62
N GLU A 102 19.28 11.07 33.89
CA GLU A 102 20.15 10.31 32.99
C GLU A 102 19.74 10.57 31.53
N GLY A 103 20.55 10.15 30.57
CA GLY A 103 20.23 10.32 29.14
C GLY A 103 21.32 11.02 28.34
N HIS A 104 21.37 10.68 27.05
CA HIS A 104 22.20 11.36 26.07
C HIS A 104 21.78 12.83 25.94
N LYS A 105 22.72 13.72 25.64
CA LYS A 105 22.45 15.13 25.37
C LYS A 105 22.07 15.31 23.90
N ILE A 106 20.97 16.02 23.65
CA ILE A 106 20.50 16.40 22.31
C ILE A 106 20.56 17.92 22.20
N GLU A 107 21.19 18.41 21.15
CA GLU A 107 21.24 19.84 20.83
C GLU A 107 19.83 20.45 20.68
N THR A 108 19.66 21.68 21.13
CA THR A 108 18.43 22.46 20.90
C THR A 108 18.36 22.93 19.45
N ARG A 109 17.16 23.27 18.96
CA ARG A 109 16.97 23.68 17.55
C ARG A 109 17.64 25.01 17.21
N ASP A 110 17.90 25.86 18.19
CA ASP A 110 18.67 27.10 18.06
C ASP A 110 20.20 26.88 18.10
N GLY A 111 20.64 25.64 18.37
CA GLY A 111 22.05 25.26 18.48
C GLY A 111 22.79 25.84 19.69
N GLN A 112 22.09 26.51 20.62
CA GLN A 112 22.73 27.22 21.74
C GLN A 112 22.95 26.33 22.96
N GLU A 113 22.05 25.36 23.18
CA GLU A 113 22.04 24.52 24.37
C GLU A 113 21.89 23.03 24.02
N ALA A 114 21.90 22.18 25.03
CA ALA A 114 21.53 20.79 24.89
C ALA A 114 20.80 20.28 26.12
N TRP A 115 19.85 19.38 25.89
CA TRP A 115 18.97 18.84 26.92
C TRP A 115 19.06 17.31 26.94
N ARG A 116 18.69 16.70 28.07
CA ARG A 116 18.72 15.23 28.21
C ARG A 116 17.54 14.59 27.49
N SER A 117 17.85 13.74 26.53
CA SER A 117 16.90 12.96 25.75
C SER A 117 15.96 12.14 26.65
N SER A 118 14.65 12.18 26.36
CA SER A 118 13.68 11.24 26.93
C SER A 118 13.72 9.85 26.28
N VAL A 119 14.44 9.71 25.17
CA VAL A 119 14.67 8.41 24.51
C VAL A 119 15.64 7.59 25.35
N ARG A 120 15.31 6.31 25.52
CA ARG A 120 16.05 5.35 26.35
C ARG A 120 17.50 5.21 25.87
N ASN A 121 18.43 5.03 26.81
CA ASN A 121 19.85 4.88 26.48
C ASN A 121 20.07 3.61 25.66
N SER A 122 19.39 2.52 26.02
CA SER A 122 19.43 1.26 25.26
C SER A 122 19.11 1.49 23.78
N VAL A 123 18.07 2.26 23.45
CA VAL A 123 17.68 2.59 22.07
C VAL A 123 18.80 3.35 21.35
N LEU A 124 19.33 4.41 21.96
CA LEU A 124 20.38 5.24 21.34
C LEU A 124 21.73 4.52 21.20
N GLU A 125 22.06 3.63 22.14
CA GLU A 125 23.27 2.80 22.10
C GLU A 125 23.17 1.73 21.03
N ARG A 126 22.05 0.99 20.97
CA ARG A 126 21.80 -0.04 19.95
C ARG A 126 21.86 0.55 18.55
N ILE A 127 21.19 1.68 18.32
CA ILE A 127 21.22 2.30 16.99
C ILE A 127 22.59 2.90 16.64
N THR A 128 23.35 3.39 17.64
CA THR A 128 24.72 3.84 17.36
C THR A 128 25.60 2.70 16.88
N LYS A 129 25.48 1.50 17.48
CA LYS A 129 26.25 0.33 17.02
C LYS A 129 25.92 -0.01 15.58
N TYR A 130 24.64 0.03 15.20
CA TYR A 130 24.20 -0.13 13.82
C TYR A 130 24.82 0.94 12.90
N MET A 131 24.67 2.21 13.26
CA MET A 131 25.21 3.35 12.48
C MET A 131 26.72 3.23 12.27
N GLN A 132 27.48 2.87 13.31
CA GLN A 132 28.93 2.67 13.21
C GLN A 132 29.30 1.48 12.33
N CYS A 133 28.54 0.39 12.41
CA CYS A 133 28.81 -0.81 11.63
C CYS A 133 28.50 -0.63 10.14
N HIS A 134 27.52 0.22 9.81
CA HIS A 134 27.08 0.48 8.45
C HIS A 134 27.58 1.83 7.89
N ASP A 135 28.43 2.55 8.63
CA ASP A 135 28.95 3.87 8.28
C ASP A 135 27.87 4.90 7.93
N VAL A 136 26.79 4.92 8.72
CA VAL A 136 25.66 5.84 8.55
C VAL A 136 25.81 7.02 9.51
N PRO A 137 25.96 8.26 9.01
CA PRO A 137 26.33 9.40 9.85
C PRO A 137 25.16 10.01 10.63
N LEU A 138 23.93 9.78 10.18
CA LEU A 138 22.74 10.52 10.60
C LEU A 138 21.61 9.61 11.06
N LEU A 139 20.85 10.09 12.04
CA LEU A 139 19.71 9.43 12.65
C LEU A 139 18.49 10.35 12.60
N TRP A 140 17.43 9.91 11.94
CA TRP A 140 16.10 10.47 12.07
C TRP A 140 15.30 9.66 13.08
N ILE A 141 14.70 10.34 14.06
CA ILE A 141 13.89 9.72 15.11
C ILE A 141 12.72 10.65 15.44
N ASP A 142 11.49 10.15 15.32
CA ASP A 142 10.26 10.93 15.47
C ASP A 142 10.24 11.83 16.72
N ARG A 143 10.70 11.31 17.87
CA ARG A 143 10.72 11.98 19.16
C ARG A 143 11.57 13.26 19.19
N HIS A 144 12.62 13.34 18.36
CA HIS A 144 13.57 14.47 18.36
C HIS A 144 13.61 15.23 17.04
N SER A 145 13.42 14.55 15.92
CA SER A 145 13.40 15.11 14.57
C SER A 145 12.10 15.86 14.26
N ILE A 146 11.02 15.56 14.99
CA ILE A 146 9.74 16.29 14.88
C ILE A 146 9.56 17.21 16.10
N PRO A 147 9.09 18.45 15.93
CA PRO A 147 8.67 19.30 17.05
C PRO A 147 7.57 18.63 17.88
N GLN A 148 7.81 18.39 19.17
CA GLN A 148 6.89 17.62 20.01
C GLN A 148 5.87 18.45 20.78
N LYS A 149 6.14 19.76 21.01
CA LYS A 149 5.26 20.64 21.76
C LYS A 149 3.90 20.74 21.06
N LYS A 150 2.83 20.47 21.81
CA LYS A 150 1.46 20.72 21.38
C LYS A 150 0.88 21.83 22.25
N CYS A 151 0.18 22.76 21.61
CA CYS A 151 -0.81 23.59 22.29
C CYS A 151 -1.94 22.66 22.83
N GLN A 152 -2.67 23.06 23.88
CA GLN A 152 -3.81 22.27 24.37
C GLN A 152 -5.08 22.39 23.50
N GLN A 153 -5.01 23.17 22.42
CA GLN A 153 -6.14 23.45 21.53
C GLN A 153 -6.13 22.49 20.33
N SER A 154 -7.23 21.78 20.08
CA SER A 154 -7.38 20.82 18.97
C SER A 154 -7.21 21.44 17.58
N ALA A 155 -7.61 22.71 17.41
CA ALA A 155 -7.57 23.45 16.16
C ALA A 155 -6.68 24.72 16.21
N CYS A 156 -5.50 24.66 16.83
CA CYS A 156 -4.62 25.84 16.89
C CYS A 156 -3.84 26.08 15.58
N THR A 157 -3.55 27.35 15.32
CA THR A 157 -2.81 27.84 14.15
C THR A 157 -1.33 28.11 14.44
N HIS A 158 -0.86 27.77 15.65
CA HIS A 158 0.55 27.91 16.03
C HIS A 158 1.47 27.17 15.05
N THR A 159 2.57 27.82 14.67
CA THR A 159 3.52 27.28 13.70
C THR A 159 4.05 25.90 14.11
N GLU A 160 4.48 25.72 15.37
CA GLU A 160 5.00 24.43 15.86
C GLU A 160 3.98 23.29 15.74
N CYS A 161 2.70 23.56 16.01
CA CYS A 161 1.64 22.55 15.89
C CYS A 161 1.35 22.18 14.42
N ARG A 162 1.40 23.16 13.52
CA ARG A 162 1.31 22.91 12.07
C ARG A 162 2.50 22.09 11.58
N GLN A 163 3.72 22.46 11.96
CA GLN A 163 4.94 21.72 11.60
C GLN A 163 4.86 20.28 12.09
N LYS A 164 4.42 20.04 13.33
CA LYS A 164 4.21 18.68 13.85
C LYS A 164 3.23 17.88 12.99
N ARG A 165 2.09 18.47 12.62
CA ARG A 165 1.07 17.81 11.80
C ARG A 165 1.63 17.43 10.44
N HIS A 166 2.24 18.37 9.73
CA HIS A 166 2.84 18.12 8.41
C HIS A 166 3.98 17.09 8.48
N ALA A 167 4.77 17.11 9.55
CA ALA A 167 5.82 16.11 9.77
C ALA A 167 5.27 14.69 9.99
N LEU A 168 4.16 14.55 10.72
CA LEU A 168 3.48 13.26 10.89
C LEU A 168 2.86 12.78 9.58
N ASP A 169 2.26 13.69 8.80
CA ASP A 169 1.67 13.38 7.51
C ASP A 169 2.73 12.90 6.49
N ALA A 170 3.95 13.46 6.54
CA ALA A 170 5.07 13.11 5.66
C ALA A 170 5.97 11.99 6.19
N MET A 171 5.68 11.43 7.37
CA MET A 171 6.54 10.43 8.01
C MET A 171 6.73 9.18 7.12
N ASP A 172 5.70 8.78 6.37
CA ASP A 172 5.80 7.66 5.43
C ASP A 172 6.88 7.86 4.37
N ARG A 173 7.13 9.11 3.97
CA ARG A 173 8.17 9.47 3.00
C ARG A 173 9.57 9.30 3.57
N VAL A 174 9.77 9.69 4.83
CA VAL A 174 11.06 9.53 5.52
C VAL A 174 11.51 8.07 5.53
N TYR A 175 10.62 7.15 5.89
CA TYR A 175 10.92 5.72 5.88
C TYR A 175 11.06 5.14 4.47
N SER A 176 10.32 5.64 3.48
CA SER A 176 10.48 5.19 2.10
C SER A 176 11.77 5.67 1.44
N LEU A 177 12.27 6.85 1.81
CA LEU A 177 13.45 7.49 1.20
C LEU A 177 14.76 7.07 1.88
N SER A 178 14.76 6.83 3.18
CA SER A 178 15.93 6.32 3.91
C SER A 178 16.47 5.01 3.31
N ASP A 179 17.79 4.90 3.16
CA ASP A 179 18.45 3.64 2.82
C ASP A 179 18.56 2.68 4.01
N HIS A 180 18.35 3.20 5.22
CA HIS A 180 18.50 2.48 6.48
C HIS A 180 17.26 2.64 7.40
N PRO A 181 16.05 2.23 6.97
CA PRO A 181 14.93 2.14 7.90
C PRO A 181 15.16 0.96 8.86
N VAL A 182 15.18 1.24 10.15
CA VAL A 182 15.55 0.30 11.21
C VAL A 182 14.49 0.27 12.29
N ALA A 183 14.02 -0.92 12.62
CA ALA A 183 13.11 -1.17 13.74
C ALA A 183 13.85 -1.84 14.90
N LEU A 184 13.64 -1.34 16.12
CA LEU A 184 14.14 -2.01 17.33
C LEU A 184 13.02 -2.82 17.97
N LEU A 185 13.21 -4.14 18.07
CA LEU A 185 12.36 -4.97 18.92
C LEU A 185 12.84 -4.90 20.38
N GLY A 186 11.89 -4.87 21.30
CA GLY A 186 12.14 -4.83 22.74
C GLY A 186 12.41 -6.20 23.35
N ARG A 187 11.86 -7.28 22.77
CA ARG A 187 12.12 -8.68 23.15
C ARG A 187 13.51 -9.11 22.68
N PRO A 188 14.41 -9.52 23.59
CA PRO A 188 15.70 -10.08 23.21
C PRO A 188 15.58 -11.56 22.81
N ILE A 189 16.60 -12.09 22.17
CA ILE A 189 16.84 -13.54 22.04
C ILE A 189 17.32 -14.07 23.39
N GLN A 190 16.64 -15.08 23.92
CA GLN A 190 16.86 -15.58 25.28
C GLN A 190 18.04 -16.53 25.36
N ASP A 191 18.25 -17.36 24.33
CA ASP A 191 19.30 -18.36 24.30
C ASP A 191 19.81 -18.67 22.87
N GLU A 192 20.86 -19.47 22.79
CA GLU A 192 21.45 -19.87 21.51
C GLU A 192 20.52 -20.74 20.64
N ASP A 193 19.60 -21.44 21.26
CA ASP A 193 18.70 -22.37 20.60
C ASP A 193 17.54 -21.64 19.91
N GLU A 194 17.01 -20.57 20.52
CA GLU A 194 16.16 -19.58 19.87
C GLU A 194 16.87 -18.97 18.64
N MET A 195 18.14 -18.58 18.78
CA MET A 195 18.91 -18.00 17.67
C MET A 195 19.03 -18.97 16.49
N ARG A 196 19.34 -20.25 16.76
CA ARG A 196 19.41 -21.31 15.74
C ARG A 196 18.04 -21.60 15.12
N THR A 197 16.99 -21.56 15.93
CA THR A 197 15.60 -21.75 15.50
C THR A 197 15.17 -20.63 14.57
N LEU A 198 15.42 -19.36 14.92
CA LEU A 198 15.15 -18.20 14.06
C LEU A 198 15.93 -18.30 12.74
N SER A 199 17.21 -18.65 12.79
CA SER A 199 18.01 -18.90 11.57
C SER A 199 17.38 -19.98 10.68
N SER A 200 16.85 -21.05 11.29
CA SER A 200 16.18 -22.14 10.56
C SER A 200 14.88 -21.68 9.90
N ILE A 201 14.06 -20.90 10.62
CA ILE A 201 12.85 -20.27 10.07
C ILE A 201 13.21 -19.39 8.87
N LEU A 202 14.20 -18.50 9.02
CA LEU A 202 14.61 -17.58 7.95
C LEU A 202 15.15 -18.31 6.71
N LYS A 203 15.80 -19.46 6.90
CA LYS A 203 16.26 -20.34 5.81
C LYS A 203 15.12 -21.11 5.12
N GLY A 204 13.91 -21.06 5.66
CA GLY A 204 12.77 -21.85 5.19
C GLY A 204 12.90 -23.34 5.54
N ALA A 205 13.57 -23.67 6.65
CA ALA A 205 13.65 -25.03 7.13
C ALA A 205 12.24 -25.61 7.33
N LEU A 206 12.09 -26.91 7.09
CA LEU A 206 10.82 -27.65 7.10
C LEU A 206 9.81 -27.29 6.03
N VAL A 207 9.91 -26.16 5.32
CA VAL A 207 8.88 -25.76 4.34
C VAL A 207 9.26 -26.20 2.93
N LYS A 208 8.30 -26.78 2.21
CA LYS A 208 8.40 -27.10 0.78
C LYS A 208 7.22 -26.51 0.02
N TYR A 209 7.44 -26.24 -1.26
CA TYR A 209 6.35 -25.89 -2.18
C TYR A 209 5.92 -27.17 -2.92
N HIS A 210 4.63 -27.47 -2.86
CA HIS A 210 3.99 -28.59 -3.55
C HIS A 210 2.79 -28.08 -4.35
N GLU A 211 2.26 -28.87 -5.27
CA GLU A 211 1.04 -28.51 -6.02
C GLU A 211 -0.08 -28.17 -5.02
N GLY A 212 -0.61 -26.94 -5.12
CA GLY A 212 -1.60 -26.40 -4.18
C GLY A 212 -1.04 -25.55 -3.03
N GLY A 213 0.28 -25.36 -2.90
CA GLY A 213 0.89 -24.33 -2.03
C GLY A 213 1.99 -24.83 -1.08
N PHE A 214 2.18 -24.14 0.04
CA PHE A 214 3.20 -24.50 1.03
C PHE A 214 2.76 -25.69 1.89
N ALA A 215 3.70 -26.57 2.22
CA ALA A 215 3.50 -27.69 3.14
C ALA A 215 4.79 -27.96 3.93
N LEU A 216 4.65 -28.57 5.11
CA LEU A 216 5.81 -29.09 5.83
C LEU A 216 6.44 -30.30 5.12
N SER A 217 7.73 -30.46 5.29
CA SER A 217 8.49 -31.59 4.77
C SER A 217 8.05 -32.89 5.45
N LYS A 218 8.04 -34.01 4.72
CA LYS A 218 7.57 -35.33 5.20
C LYS A 218 8.21 -35.82 6.52
N GLY A 219 9.42 -35.35 6.85
CA GLY A 219 10.13 -35.70 8.10
C GLY A 219 10.04 -34.63 9.18
N ALA A 220 9.15 -33.64 9.06
CA ALA A 220 8.97 -32.60 10.07
C ALA A 220 8.32 -33.20 11.33
N GLU A 221 8.97 -33.01 12.47
CA GLU A 221 8.44 -33.42 13.77
C GLU A 221 7.62 -32.30 14.41
N TYR A 222 6.54 -32.67 15.11
CA TYR A 222 5.66 -31.71 15.80
C TYR A 222 6.43 -30.80 16.75
N ASN A 223 7.27 -31.37 17.62
CA ASN A 223 8.01 -30.59 18.62
C ASN A 223 8.89 -29.51 17.99
N GLN A 224 9.54 -29.82 16.87
CA GLN A 224 10.36 -28.85 16.15
C GLN A 224 9.50 -27.76 15.49
N ALA A 225 8.39 -28.14 14.85
CA ALA A 225 7.48 -27.19 14.22
C ALA A 225 6.80 -26.29 15.26
N HIS A 226 6.29 -26.84 16.35
CA HIS A 226 5.66 -26.09 17.44
C HIS A 226 6.64 -25.10 18.06
N LYS A 227 7.89 -25.52 18.31
CA LYS A 227 8.95 -24.60 18.77
C LYS A 227 9.21 -23.43 17.81
N MET A 228 9.22 -23.69 16.51
CA MET A 228 9.33 -22.63 15.49
C MET A 228 8.11 -21.71 15.52
N LEU A 229 6.90 -22.27 15.68
CA LEU A 229 5.66 -21.51 15.79
C LEU A 229 5.68 -20.57 17.01
N CYS A 230 6.03 -21.09 18.19
CA CYS A 230 6.15 -20.31 19.42
C CYS A 230 7.14 -19.16 19.28
N LEU A 231 8.33 -19.41 18.74
CA LEU A 231 9.32 -18.35 18.56
C LEU A 231 8.82 -17.23 17.63
N ILE A 232 8.14 -17.58 16.53
CA ILE A 232 7.56 -16.56 15.62
C ILE A 232 6.48 -15.77 16.36
N TYR A 233 5.57 -16.46 17.06
CA TYR A 233 4.48 -15.86 17.82
C TYR A 233 5.00 -14.89 18.89
N GLU A 234 6.03 -15.28 19.64
CA GLU A 234 6.63 -14.43 20.67
C GLU A 234 7.34 -13.21 20.08
N ILE A 235 8.05 -13.35 18.95
CA ILE A 235 8.68 -12.21 18.26
C ILE A 235 7.62 -11.22 17.78
N ILE A 236 6.50 -11.69 17.20
CA ILE A 236 5.44 -10.81 16.68
C ILE A 236 4.48 -10.31 17.76
N SER A 237 4.59 -10.84 18.99
CA SER A 237 3.90 -10.30 20.17
C SER A 237 4.61 -9.09 20.79
N ASP A 238 5.82 -8.74 20.30
CA ASP A 238 6.53 -7.55 20.72
C ASP A 238 5.69 -6.28 20.51
N LYS A 239 5.77 -5.33 21.45
CA LYS A 239 5.02 -4.06 21.42
C LYS A 239 5.19 -3.28 20.11
N TRP A 240 6.32 -3.44 19.43
CA TRP A 240 6.55 -2.83 18.13
C TRP A 240 5.55 -3.32 17.07
N TRP A 241 5.22 -4.62 17.05
CA TRP A 241 4.27 -5.19 16.12
C TRP A 241 2.81 -4.89 16.44
N THR A 242 2.49 -4.34 17.61
CA THR A 242 1.10 -4.09 18.00
C THR A 242 0.62 -2.67 17.72
N ARG A 243 1.51 -1.73 17.35
CA ARG A 243 1.15 -0.32 17.09
C ARG A 243 0.84 -0.08 15.61
N ALA A 244 -0.09 0.83 15.32
CA ALA A 244 -0.45 1.15 13.94
C ALA A 244 0.59 2.06 13.26
N TRP A 245 1.24 2.94 14.02
CA TRP A 245 2.31 3.78 13.48
C TRP A 245 3.50 2.95 12.99
N THR A 246 3.96 1.97 13.78
CA THR A 246 5.06 1.07 13.39
C THR A 246 4.70 0.19 12.18
N PHE A 247 3.41 -0.15 12.01
CA PHE A 247 2.93 -0.78 10.79
C PHE A 247 3.14 0.11 9.56
N GLN A 248 2.77 1.40 9.62
CA GLN A 248 3.03 2.35 8.52
C GLN A 248 4.53 2.40 8.20
N GLU A 249 5.36 2.55 9.22
CA GLU A 249 6.82 2.67 9.08
C GLU A 249 7.41 1.45 8.38
N ASN A 250 7.03 0.24 8.82
CA ASN A 250 7.44 -1.02 8.19
C ASN A 250 6.91 -1.15 6.75
N TYR A 251 5.62 -0.92 6.56
CA TYR A 251 4.96 -1.04 5.26
C TYR A 251 5.58 -0.09 4.22
N ARG A 252 5.89 1.14 4.62
CA ARG A 252 6.44 2.19 3.75
C ARG A 252 7.94 2.08 3.52
N ALA A 253 8.69 1.54 4.47
CA ALA A 253 10.08 1.11 4.25
C ALA A 253 10.18 -0.09 3.28
N GLY A 254 9.11 -0.87 3.15
CA GLY A 254 9.00 -1.95 2.17
C GLY A 254 10.07 -3.02 2.36
N LEU A 255 10.87 -3.28 1.32
CA LEU A 255 11.95 -4.26 1.41
C LEU A 255 13.14 -3.76 2.25
N LYS A 256 13.26 -2.46 2.53
CA LYS A 256 14.47 -1.91 3.20
C LYS A 256 14.44 -2.09 4.72
N MET A 257 13.26 -2.31 5.33
CA MET A 257 13.12 -2.36 6.79
C MET A 257 13.98 -3.48 7.41
N THR A 258 14.86 -3.09 8.32
CA THR A 258 15.71 -3.99 9.09
C THR A 258 15.25 -4.05 10.55
N LEU A 259 14.87 -5.23 11.02
CA LEU A 259 14.58 -5.52 12.43
C LEU A 259 15.89 -5.77 13.17
N LEU A 260 16.12 -5.10 14.29
CA LEU A 260 17.20 -5.39 15.23
C LEU A 260 16.61 -6.06 16.48
N ILE A 261 17.04 -7.29 16.72
CA ILE A 261 16.66 -8.09 17.88
C ILE A 261 17.89 -8.24 18.77
N HIS A 262 17.78 -7.72 20.00
CA HIS A 262 18.89 -7.75 20.93
C HIS A 262 19.25 -9.20 21.33
N HIS A 263 20.52 -9.48 21.59
CA HIS A 263 20.95 -10.73 22.19
C HIS A 263 22.14 -10.53 23.15
N CYS A 264 22.32 -11.48 24.08
CA CYS A 264 23.44 -11.45 25.02
C CYS A 264 24.79 -11.54 24.28
N ALA A 265 25.83 -10.90 24.83
CA ALA A 265 27.19 -10.92 24.29
C ALA A 265 27.77 -12.34 24.20
N ASP A 266 27.37 -13.24 25.10
CA ASP A 266 27.81 -14.64 25.12
C ASP A 266 27.38 -15.40 23.85
N PHE A 267 26.34 -14.93 23.14
CA PHE A 267 25.84 -15.58 21.93
C PHE A 267 26.53 -15.09 20.64
N GLU A 268 27.50 -14.19 20.75
CA GLU A 268 28.23 -13.65 19.59
C GLU A 268 28.98 -14.73 18.79
N ASP A 269 29.55 -15.73 19.46
CA ASP A 269 30.22 -16.85 18.77
C ASP A 269 29.22 -17.71 17.99
N THR A 270 28.06 -17.99 18.58
CA THR A 270 26.99 -18.72 17.90
C THR A 270 26.47 -17.93 16.69
N LYS A 271 26.27 -16.61 16.83
CA LYS A 271 25.93 -15.74 15.70
C LYS A 271 26.99 -15.80 14.61
N ARG A 272 28.28 -15.64 14.94
CA ARG A 272 29.40 -15.73 13.97
C ARG A 272 29.43 -17.07 13.24
N SER A 273 29.20 -18.17 13.95
CA SER A 273 29.09 -19.50 13.36
C SER A 273 27.96 -19.58 12.33
N ILE A 274 26.78 -19.05 12.64
CA ILE A 274 25.64 -18.99 11.70
C ILE A 274 25.95 -18.12 10.48
N LEU A 275 26.65 -16.98 10.68
CA LEU A 275 27.06 -16.06 9.62
C LEU A 275 28.08 -16.66 8.65
N SER A 276 28.92 -17.60 9.10
CA SER A 276 29.99 -18.22 8.31
C SER A 276 29.51 -19.13 7.16
N GLY A 277 28.20 -19.40 7.08
CA GLY A 277 27.60 -20.20 6.01
C GLY A 277 27.50 -19.47 4.66
N LYS A 278 27.20 -20.23 3.59
CA LYS A 278 27.09 -19.72 2.20
C LYS A 278 26.07 -18.58 2.00
N LYS A 279 25.14 -18.37 2.93
CA LYS A 279 24.16 -17.27 2.93
C LYS A 279 23.96 -16.80 4.38
N PRO A 280 24.59 -15.68 4.80
CA PRO A 280 24.35 -15.13 6.13
C PRO A 280 22.89 -14.66 6.25
N MET A 281 22.23 -15.03 7.35
CA MET A 281 20.82 -14.66 7.62
C MET A 281 20.70 -13.45 8.54
N PHE A 282 21.77 -13.13 9.26
CA PHE A 282 21.83 -12.01 10.20
C PHE A 282 22.83 -10.96 9.72
N GLY A 283 22.70 -9.74 10.22
CA GLY A 283 23.73 -8.70 10.07
C GLY A 283 24.92 -8.91 11.01
N VAL A 284 25.94 -8.07 10.82
CA VAL A 284 27.22 -8.11 11.55
C VAL A 284 27.25 -7.22 12.80
N VAL A 285 26.17 -6.49 13.09
CA VAL A 285 26.11 -5.51 14.19
C VAL A 285 26.23 -6.19 15.56
N PRO A 286 27.26 -5.90 16.38
CA PRO A 286 27.46 -6.59 17.66
C PRO A 286 26.30 -6.40 18.66
N GLY A 287 25.88 -7.47 19.31
CA GLY A 287 24.77 -7.54 20.27
C GLY A 287 23.37 -7.50 19.63
N GLU A 288 23.28 -7.54 18.30
CA GLU A 288 22.02 -7.49 17.54
C GLU A 288 21.95 -8.58 16.47
N LEU A 289 20.77 -9.17 16.29
CA LEU A 289 20.43 -9.88 15.06
C LEU A 289 19.74 -8.89 14.12
N SER A 290 20.38 -8.58 12.99
CA SER A 290 19.76 -7.77 11.93
C SER A 290 19.03 -8.67 10.94
N VAL A 291 17.71 -8.54 10.86
CA VAL A 291 16.83 -9.35 10.01
C VAL A 291 15.97 -8.44 9.13
N GLN A 292 15.95 -8.68 7.83
CA GLN A 292 15.07 -7.92 6.93
C GLN A 292 13.60 -8.29 7.22
N SER A 293 12.77 -7.30 7.58
CA SER A 293 11.37 -7.56 7.99
C SER A 293 10.58 -8.29 6.90
N ALA A 294 10.77 -7.92 5.63
CA ALA A 294 10.09 -8.55 4.52
C ALA A 294 10.41 -10.05 4.38
N ARG A 295 11.65 -10.46 4.69
CA ARG A 295 12.07 -11.87 4.66
C ARG A 295 11.55 -12.63 5.86
N PHE A 296 11.55 -12.02 7.05
CA PHE A 296 10.92 -12.59 8.23
C PHE A 296 9.44 -12.88 7.97
N SER A 297 8.68 -11.89 7.50
CA SER A 297 7.27 -12.03 7.12
C SER A 297 7.05 -13.11 6.06
N GLU A 298 7.90 -13.16 5.03
CA GLU A 298 7.82 -14.18 3.98
C GLU A 298 8.00 -15.59 4.55
N SER A 299 9.07 -15.83 5.30
CA SER A 299 9.37 -17.15 5.89
C SER A 299 8.32 -17.57 6.91
N ALA A 300 7.89 -16.66 7.79
CA ALA A 300 6.83 -16.92 8.77
C ALA A 300 5.52 -17.30 8.08
N THR A 301 5.11 -16.55 7.04
CA THR A 301 3.89 -16.83 6.28
C THR A 301 3.93 -18.21 5.63
N LYS A 302 5.03 -18.55 4.94
CA LYS A 302 5.20 -19.85 4.29
C LYS A 302 5.16 -20.99 5.30
N PHE A 303 5.81 -20.82 6.45
CA PHE A 303 5.80 -21.79 7.53
C PHE A 303 4.40 -22.00 8.11
N CYS A 304 3.71 -20.92 8.47
CA CYS A 304 2.34 -20.93 9.00
C CYS A 304 1.35 -21.63 8.06
N LEU A 305 1.37 -21.30 6.77
CA LEU A 305 0.51 -21.95 5.77
C LEU A 305 0.85 -23.44 5.59
N GLY A 306 2.14 -23.79 5.64
CA GLY A 306 2.60 -25.17 5.54
C GLY A 306 2.23 -26.01 6.77
N LEU A 307 2.36 -25.43 7.96
CA LEU A 307 2.02 -26.07 9.23
C LEU A 307 0.52 -26.32 9.32
N ARG A 308 -0.32 -25.32 9.02
CA ARG A 308 -1.79 -25.41 9.08
C ARG A 308 -2.38 -26.61 8.34
N ARG A 309 -1.73 -27.09 7.28
CA ARG A 309 -2.17 -28.24 6.47
C ARG A 309 -1.74 -29.59 7.05
N HIS A 310 -1.01 -29.60 8.14
CA HIS A 310 -0.44 -30.81 8.72
C HIS A 310 -1.38 -31.45 9.74
N HIS A 311 -1.37 -32.78 9.82
CA HIS A 311 -2.36 -33.56 10.57
C HIS A 311 -2.28 -33.44 12.10
N PHE A 312 -1.17 -32.91 12.63
CA PHE A 312 -0.93 -32.81 14.07
C PHE A 312 -1.20 -31.42 14.65
N VAL A 313 -1.70 -30.48 13.84
CA VAL A 313 -2.00 -29.10 14.28
C VAL A 313 -3.13 -29.13 15.30
N THR A 314 -2.91 -28.45 16.43
CA THR A 314 -3.91 -28.28 17.47
C THR A 314 -4.73 -27.01 17.26
N SER A 315 -5.82 -26.84 18.03
CA SER A 315 -6.60 -25.60 18.00
C SER A 315 -5.79 -24.39 18.47
N GLU A 316 -4.94 -24.57 19.50
CA GLU A 316 -4.06 -23.53 20.02
C GLU A 316 -3.03 -23.11 18.97
N ASP A 317 -2.45 -24.07 18.24
CA ASP A 317 -1.56 -23.77 17.11
C ASP A 317 -2.28 -22.92 16.05
N ASP A 318 -3.53 -23.23 15.71
CA ASP A 318 -4.24 -22.46 14.68
C ASP A 318 -4.55 -21.03 15.13
N GLU A 319 -4.85 -20.79 16.40
CA GLU A 319 -4.97 -19.44 16.98
C GLU A 319 -3.66 -18.65 16.83
N MET A 320 -2.51 -19.27 17.16
CA MET A 320 -1.20 -18.65 16.98
C MET A 320 -0.90 -18.37 15.51
N ILE A 321 -1.20 -19.32 14.62
CA ILE A 321 -1.03 -19.15 13.17
C ILE A 321 -1.88 -17.99 12.67
N ASN A 322 -3.15 -17.90 13.08
CA ASN A 322 -4.04 -16.79 12.71
C ASN A 322 -3.48 -15.44 13.19
N HIS A 323 -2.98 -15.37 14.42
CA HIS A 323 -2.37 -14.16 14.96
C HIS A 323 -1.09 -13.75 14.20
N ILE A 324 -0.22 -14.70 13.88
CA ILE A 324 1.01 -14.45 13.09
C ILE A 324 0.66 -13.94 11.70
N LEU A 325 -0.28 -14.59 11.00
CA LEU A 325 -0.67 -14.20 9.65
C LEU A 325 -1.35 -12.83 9.62
N ALA A 326 -2.14 -12.48 10.63
CA ALA A 326 -2.75 -11.15 10.76
C ALA A 326 -1.74 -10.04 11.11
N THR A 327 -0.62 -10.37 11.77
CA THR A 327 0.32 -9.37 12.30
C THR A 327 1.54 -9.17 11.40
N ALA A 328 2.08 -10.25 10.83
CA ALA A 328 3.32 -10.23 10.05
C ALA A 328 3.18 -10.97 8.70
N GLY A 329 1.94 -11.27 8.27
CA GLY A 329 1.65 -11.95 7.02
C GLY A 329 2.17 -11.23 5.77
N LYS A 330 2.69 -11.99 4.81
CA LYS A 330 3.17 -11.46 3.53
C LYS A 330 2.03 -11.38 2.52
N TYR A 331 1.59 -10.17 2.20
CA TYR A 331 0.44 -9.96 1.30
C TYR A 331 0.59 -10.61 -0.07
N THR A 332 1.79 -10.62 -0.67
CA THR A 332 2.04 -11.27 -1.97
C THR A 332 1.91 -12.79 -1.93
N ILE A 333 1.76 -13.38 -0.75
CA ILE A 333 1.49 -14.81 -0.55
C ILE A 333 0.03 -15.03 -0.13
N LEU A 334 -0.51 -14.14 0.71
CA LEU A 334 -1.84 -14.30 1.32
C LEU A 334 -3.00 -13.83 0.44
N LEU A 335 -2.79 -12.83 -0.42
CA LEU A 335 -3.84 -12.24 -1.23
C LEU A 335 -3.86 -12.83 -2.64
N SER A 336 -5.06 -12.92 -3.21
CA SER A 336 -5.20 -13.25 -4.63
C SER A 336 -4.46 -12.21 -5.47
N PRO A 337 -3.82 -12.62 -6.58
CA PRO A 337 -3.28 -11.71 -7.57
C PRO A 337 -4.27 -10.66 -8.10
N SER A 338 -5.57 -10.92 -8.01
CA SER A 338 -6.64 -10.03 -8.44
C SER A 338 -7.07 -9.00 -7.39
N SER A 339 -6.71 -9.19 -6.12
CA SER A 339 -7.19 -8.32 -5.04
C SER A 339 -6.43 -6.99 -4.98
N SER A 340 -7.08 -5.95 -4.47
CA SER A 340 -6.40 -4.75 -3.95
C SER A 340 -5.95 -4.99 -2.49
N MET A 341 -4.78 -4.48 -2.12
CA MET A 341 -4.28 -4.57 -0.74
C MET A 341 -5.00 -3.63 0.24
N SER A 342 -5.78 -2.66 -0.23
CA SER A 342 -6.33 -1.59 0.63
C SER A 342 -7.23 -2.11 1.75
N GLY A 343 -8.09 -3.09 1.48
CA GLY A 343 -8.95 -3.70 2.50
C GLY A 343 -8.15 -4.38 3.61
N THR A 344 -7.10 -5.11 3.26
CA THR A 344 -6.20 -5.76 4.24
C THR A 344 -5.40 -4.73 5.04
N ILE A 345 -4.91 -3.66 4.39
CA ILE A 345 -4.23 -2.56 5.08
C ILE A 345 -5.15 -1.93 6.15
N VAL A 346 -6.41 -1.67 5.80
CA VAL A 346 -7.40 -1.12 6.74
C VAL A 346 -7.60 -2.08 7.92
N SER A 347 -7.81 -3.37 7.65
CA SER A 347 -7.99 -4.38 8.70
C SER A 347 -6.77 -4.46 9.63
N ASP A 348 -5.56 -4.42 9.08
CA ASP A 348 -4.32 -4.52 9.86
C ASP A 348 -4.07 -3.28 10.71
N VAL A 349 -4.34 -2.08 10.18
CA VAL A 349 -4.27 -0.83 10.94
C VAL A 349 -5.27 -0.84 12.10
N ARG A 350 -6.49 -1.32 11.87
CA ARG A 350 -7.57 -1.36 12.87
C ARG A 350 -7.32 -2.33 14.02
N LYS A 351 -6.64 -3.45 13.76
CA LYS A 351 -6.30 -4.44 14.77
C LYS A 351 -5.17 -3.98 15.69
N ARG A 352 -4.52 -2.86 15.38
CA ARG A 352 -3.35 -2.33 16.08
C ARG A 352 -3.72 -1.16 17.00
N GLY A 353 -2.92 -0.98 18.04
CA GLY A 353 -3.06 0.11 18.99
C GLY A 353 -2.71 1.48 18.40
N VAL A 354 -3.59 2.43 18.61
CA VAL A 354 -3.40 3.88 18.41
C VAL A 354 -3.83 4.63 19.66
N THR A 355 -3.15 5.74 19.98
CA THR A 355 -3.54 6.59 21.10
C THR A 355 -4.80 7.39 20.75
N GLU A 356 -4.84 7.97 19.56
CA GLU A 356 -5.99 8.69 19.03
C GLU A 356 -6.65 7.84 17.94
N PRO A 357 -7.90 7.37 18.09
CA PRO A 357 -8.54 6.47 17.12
C PRO A 357 -8.56 6.99 15.68
N PHE A 358 -8.71 8.30 15.49
CA PHE A 358 -8.76 8.91 14.15
C PHE A 358 -7.38 9.07 13.48
N ASP A 359 -6.27 8.82 14.19
CA ASP A 359 -4.95 8.72 13.54
C ASP A 359 -4.93 7.59 12.50
N CYS A 360 -5.80 6.58 12.65
CA CYS A 360 -6.03 5.54 11.66
C CYS A 360 -6.34 6.11 10.26
N LEU A 361 -7.03 7.25 10.15
CA LEU A 361 -7.32 7.87 8.84
C LEU A 361 -6.02 8.31 8.14
N ALA A 362 -5.10 8.94 8.88
CA ALA A 362 -3.81 9.37 8.33
C ALA A 362 -2.93 8.17 7.97
N ILE A 363 -2.88 7.17 8.86
CA ILE A 363 -2.11 5.93 8.67
C ILE A 363 -2.60 5.16 7.44
N VAL A 364 -3.92 4.92 7.33
CA VAL A 364 -4.52 4.25 6.16
C VAL A 364 -4.24 5.06 4.91
N ALA A 365 -4.45 6.38 4.94
CA ALA A 365 -4.24 7.22 3.77
C ALA A 365 -2.78 7.24 3.28
N ASN A 366 -1.82 7.17 4.20
CA ASN A 366 -0.40 7.06 3.88
C ASN A 366 -0.02 5.69 3.33
N CYS A 367 -0.45 4.61 3.98
CA CYS A 367 -0.25 3.24 3.49
C CYS A 367 -0.91 3.05 2.12
N CYS A 368 -2.11 3.59 1.93
CA CYS A 368 -2.86 3.52 0.68
C CYS A 368 -2.43 4.55 -0.36
N GLN A 369 -1.58 5.54 -0.04
CA GLN A 369 -1.23 6.65 -0.95
C GLN A 369 -2.48 7.32 -1.53
N TYR A 370 -3.41 7.70 -0.67
CA TYR A 370 -4.60 8.47 -1.04
C TYR A 370 -4.22 9.92 -1.31
N ALA A 371 -4.84 10.60 -2.28
CA ALA A 371 -4.60 12.03 -2.55
C ALA A 371 -5.50 12.94 -1.72
N THR A 372 -6.70 12.47 -1.40
CA THR A 372 -7.66 13.17 -0.55
C THR A 372 -7.54 12.67 0.89
N ARG A 373 -7.52 13.59 1.84
CA ARG A 373 -7.56 13.32 3.29
C ARG A 373 -8.92 13.76 3.85
N LEU A 374 -9.22 13.30 5.06
CA LEU A 374 -10.37 13.78 5.83
C LEU A 374 -9.87 14.53 7.07
N ASN A 375 -10.49 15.67 7.37
CA ASN A 375 -10.18 16.45 8.56
C ASN A 375 -10.65 15.70 9.82
N SER A 376 -9.72 15.03 10.51
CA SER A 376 -10.01 14.21 11.70
C SER A 376 -10.65 15.01 12.83
N THR A 377 -10.20 16.23 13.08
CA THR A 377 -10.77 17.10 14.14
C THR A 377 -12.23 17.41 13.86
N ARG A 378 -12.57 17.83 12.62
CA ARG A 378 -13.96 18.12 12.25
C ARG A 378 -14.85 16.88 12.34
N LEU A 379 -14.33 15.70 11.99
CA LEU A 379 -15.10 14.46 12.07
C LEU A 379 -15.34 14.02 13.52
N GLN A 380 -14.35 14.16 14.38
CA GLN A 380 -14.48 13.92 15.82
C GLN A 380 -15.54 14.84 16.44
N ASP A 381 -15.48 16.14 16.15
CA ASP A 381 -16.44 17.13 16.64
C ASP A 381 -17.87 16.86 16.15
N SER A 382 -18.01 16.19 15.01
CA SER A 382 -19.30 15.83 14.40
C SER A 382 -19.87 14.50 14.91
N GLY A 383 -19.17 13.79 15.81
CA GLY A 383 -19.62 12.49 16.36
C GLY A 383 -19.67 11.35 15.35
N VAL A 384 -18.96 11.47 14.21
CA VAL A 384 -18.97 10.46 13.14
C VAL A 384 -18.26 9.18 13.59
N ASN A 385 -18.82 8.02 13.26
CA ASN A 385 -18.16 6.74 13.47
C ASN A 385 -16.90 6.62 12.59
N LEU A 386 -15.78 6.19 13.18
CA LEU A 386 -14.51 5.97 12.49
C LEU A 386 -14.64 5.02 11.28
N ASP A 387 -15.52 4.03 11.35
CA ASP A 387 -15.69 3.03 10.28
C ASP A 387 -16.34 3.65 9.05
N LEU A 388 -17.32 4.53 9.26
CA LEU A 388 -17.90 5.35 8.18
C LEU A 388 -16.89 6.36 7.64
N ALA A 389 -16.04 6.93 8.50
CA ALA A 389 -14.96 7.82 8.08
C ALA A 389 -13.91 7.09 7.22
N ILE A 390 -13.55 5.85 7.58
CA ILE A 390 -12.64 5.01 6.78
C ILE A 390 -13.30 4.62 5.45
N LEU A 391 -14.57 4.19 5.46
CA LEU A 391 -15.32 3.89 4.24
C LEU A 391 -15.35 5.12 3.31
N ALA A 392 -15.73 6.28 3.83
CA ALA A 392 -15.70 7.52 3.08
C ALA A 392 -14.29 7.82 2.55
N LEU A 393 -13.24 7.71 3.37
CA LEU A 393 -11.86 7.95 2.98
C LEU A 393 -11.45 7.10 1.77
N ARG A 394 -11.82 5.82 1.73
CA ARG A 394 -11.55 4.92 0.61
C ARG A 394 -12.30 5.37 -0.65
N LEU A 395 -13.60 5.64 -0.51
CA LEU A 395 -14.48 6.00 -1.62
C LEU A 395 -14.16 7.37 -2.21
N VAL A 396 -13.84 8.39 -1.40
CA VAL A 396 -13.45 9.72 -1.91
C VAL A 396 -12.13 9.67 -2.68
N ASN A 397 -11.32 8.64 -2.43
CA ASN A 397 -10.09 8.37 -3.17
C ASN A 397 -10.30 7.37 -4.32
N GLY A 398 -11.54 7.05 -4.68
CA GLY A 398 -11.88 6.32 -5.88
C GLY A 398 -11.75 4.81 -5.81
N GLU A 399 -11.68 4.23 -4.62
CA GLU A 399 -11.88 2.78 -4.53
C GLU A 399 -13.27 2.38 -5.03
N ILE A 400 -13.30 1.28 -5.78
CA ILE A 400 -14.42 0.90 -6.64
C ILE A 400 -15.31 -0.08 -5.89
N LEU A 401 -16.62 0.16 -5.89
CA LEU A 401 -17.62 -0.74 -5.32
C LEU A 401 -18.16 -1.73 -6.37
N LYS A 402 -18.55 -2.91 -5.93
CA LYS A 402 -19.40 -3.85 -6.69
C LYS A 402 -20.83 -3.37 -6.60
N ASN A 403 -21.35 -2.78 -7.68
CA ASN A 403 -22.70 -2.22 -7.71
C ASN A 403 -23.69 -3.01 -8.59
N ASP A 404 -23.24 -4.09 -9.24
CA ASP A 404 -24.08 -4.94 -10.11
C ASP A 404 -24.56 -6.23 -9.42
N GLU A 405 -24.10 -6.55 -8.21
CA GLU A 405 -24.44 -7.81 -7.52
C GLU A 405 -25.68 -7.68 -6.61
N PRO A 406 -26.56 -8.71 -6.57
CA PRO A 406 -27.66 -8.80 -5.63
C PRO A 406 -27.16 -8.97 -4.17
N PRO A 407 -27.98 -8.64 -3.16
CA PRO A 407 -27.51 -8.48 -1.78
C PRO A 407 -27.02 -9.78 -1.15
N LEU A 408 -25.82 -9.73 -0.56
CA LEU A 408 -25.37 -10.68 0.45
C LEU A 408 -25.95 -10.26 1.81
N SER A 409 -27.14 -10.75 2.13
CA SER A 409 -27.87 -10.60 3.42
C SER A 409 -28.65 -9.30 3.67
N GLU A 410 -29.70 -9.39 4.49
CA GLU A 410 -30.61 -8.30 4.89
C GLU A 410 -30.10 -7.46 6.08
N HIS A 411 -28.94 -7.79 6.65
CA HIS A 411 -28.39 -7.09 7.81
C HIS A 411 -27.45 -5.94 7.42
N GLU A 412 -27.36 -4.92 8.28
CA GLU A 412 -26.34 -3.88 8.15
C GLU A 412 -24.94 -4.50 8.10
N PRO A 413 -24.10 -4.13 7.11
CA PRO A 413 -22.81 -4.75 6.93
C PRO A 413 -21.86 -4.42 8.08
N THR A 414 -21.31 -5.44 8.71
CA THR A 414 -20.13 -5.32 9.59
C THR A 414 -18.93 -4.82 8.79
N VAL A 415 -17.90 -4.37 9.49
CA VAL A 415 -16.62 -3.92 8.91
C VAL A 415 -16.01 -4.92 7.93
N GLU A 416 -16.06 -6.21 8.25
CA GLU A 416 -15.55 -7.27 7.38
C GLU A 416 -16.44 -7.42 6.13
N GLN A 417 -17.75 -7.22 6.28
CA GLN A 417 -18.68 -7.18 5.16
C GLN A 417 -18.50 -5.93 4.28
N ILE A 418 -18.06 -4.78 4.84
CA ILE A 418 -17.74 -3.58 4.06
C ILE A 418 -16.61 -3.83 3.07
N ASN A 419 -15.59 -4.61 3.43
CA ASN A 419 -14.51 -4.97 2.51
C ASN A 419 -15.02 -5.76 1.29
N ASN A 420 -16.04 -6.59 1.48
CA ASN A 420 -16.65 -7.40 0.41
C ASN A 420 -17.47 -6.56 -0.58
N LEU A 421 -17.80 -5.31 -0.22
CA LEU A 421 -18.48 -4.38 -1.13
C LEU A 421 -17.54 -3.83 -2.22
N PHE A 422 -16.23 -3.94 -2.03
CA PHE A 422 -15.25 -3.42 -2.98
C PHE A 422 -14.94 -4.43 -4.08
N PHE A 423 -14.67 -3.90 -5.27
CA PHE A 423 -14.23 -4.69 -6.40
C PHE A 423 -12.85 -5.32 -6.13
N ASP A 424 -12.69 -6.61 -6.41
CA ASP A 424 -11.49 -7.41 -6.10
C ASP A 424 -11.10 -8.40 -7.23
N ASP A 425 -11.69 -8.25 -8.41
CA ASP A 425 -11.35 -9.03 -9.62
C ASP A 425 -10.50 -8.20 -10.60
N PHE A 426 -9.48 -7.51 -10.07
CA PHE A 426 -8.55 -6.75 -10.91
C PHE A 426 -7.65 -7.68 -11.73
N ARG A 427 -7.21 -7.23 -12.91
CA ARG A 427 -6.22 -7.95 -13.71
C ARG A 427 -5.03 -7.05 -13.99
N ALA A 428 -3.99 -7.22 -13.18
CA ALA A 428 -2.73 -6.53 -13.41
C ALA A 428 -2.01 -7.10 -14.64
N PRO A 429 -1.44 -6.23 -15.51
CA PRO A 429 -0.61 -6.64 -16.64
C PRO A 429 0.57 -7.51 -16.24
N GLU A 430 1.01 -8.39 -17.14
CA GLU A 430 2.16 -9.23 -16.91
C GLU A 430 3.46 -8.41 -16.84
N GLY A 431 4.23 -8.67 -15.79
CA GLY A 431 5.43 -7.91 -15.43
C GLY A 431 5.19 -6.81 -14.39
N ALA A 432 3.94 -6.41 -14.16
CA ALA A 432 3.60 -5.46 -13.11
C ALA A 432 3.64 -6.12 -11.72
N LYS A 433 3.93 -5.32 -10.68
CA LYS A 433 3.75 -5.71 -9.29
C LYS A 433 2.25 -5.77 -8.98
N ARG A 434 1.61 -6.90 -9.26
CA ARG A 434 0.15 -7.08 -9.32
C ARG A 434 -0.63 -6.34 -8.24
N LEU A 435 -0.33 -6.60 -6.97
CA LEU A 435 -1.02 -5.96 -5.85
C LEU A 435 -0.83 -4.44 -5.78
N THR A 436 0.36 -3.93 -6.14
CA THR A 436 0.64 -2.49 -6.19
C THR A 436 -0.10 -1.82 -7.34
N PHE A 437 -0.17 -2.50 -8.48
CA PHE A 437 -0.97 -2.07 -9.62
C PHE A 437 -2.47 -2.03 -9.27
N ASN A 438 -3.02 -3.10 -8.69
CA ASN A 438 -4.43 -3.17 -8.30
C ASN A 438 -4.81 -2.09 -7.27
N LYS A 439 -3.88 -1.73 -6.38
CA LYS A 439 -4.08 -0.63 -5.42
C LYS A 439 -4.27 0.72 -6.12
N SER A 440 -3.71 0.89 -7.33
CA SER A 440 -3.77 2.10 -8.15
C SER A 440 -4.99 2.15 -9.08
N CYS A 441 -5.76 1.05 -9.13
CA CYS A 441 -7.02 0.98 -9.85
C CYS A 441 -8.12 1.77 -9.11
N ARG A 442 -8.32 3.05 -9.47
CA ARG A 442 -9.20 3.99 -8.74
C ARG A 442 -9.84 5.02 -9.66
N PHE A 443 -11.11 5.34 -9.37
CA PHE A 443 -11.80 6.46 -9.99
C PHE A 443 -11.11 7.80 -9.71
N VAL A 444 -11.22 8.73 -10.66
CA VAL A 444 -10.74 10.10 -10.55
C VAL A 444 -11.91 11.06 -10.28
N ASP A 445 -11.65 12.22 -9.68
CA ASP A 445 -12.66 13.28 -9.47
C ASP A 445 -13.96 12.81 -8.83
N VAL A 446 -13.84 12.02 -7.77
CA VAL A 446 -14.98 11.35 -7.16
C VAL A 446 -15.84 12.29 -6.34
N ASN A 447 -17.15 12.26 -6.53
CA ASN A 447 -18.12 13.00 -5.74
C ASN A 447 -19.32 12.13 -5.33
N PHE A 448 -19.72 12.17 -4.06
CA PHE A 448 -20.88 11.43 -3.56
C PHE A 448 -22.17 12.19 -3.83
N THR A 449 -23.20 11.47 -4.23
CA THR A 449 -24.57 11.96 -4.36
C THR A 449 -25.53 11.06 -3.59
N LYS A 450 -26.79 11.46 -3.48
CA LYS A 450 -27.81 10.62 -2.81
C LYS A 450 -28.03 9.27 -3.49
N ILE A 451 -27.75 9.16 -4.79
CA ILE A 451 -28.08 8.00 -5.61
C ILE A 451 -26.86 7.17 -6.04
N GLY A 452 -25.65 7.72 -5.92
CA GLY A 452 -24.43 7.00 -6.24
C GLY A 452 -23.17 7.87 -6.17
N ILE A 453 -22.09 7.31 -6.70
CA ILE A 453 -20.78 7.94 -6.85
C ILE A 453 -20.67 8.50 -8.26
N VAL A 454 -20.43 9.80 -8.39
CA VAL A 454 -20.12 10.47 -9.65
C VAL A 454 -18.61 10.52 -9.83
N THR A 455 -18.15 10.23 -11.06
CA THR A 455 -16.75 10.22 -11.48
C THR A 455 -16.64 10.71 -12.92
N ARG A 456 -15.42 10.93 -13.41
CA ARG A 456 -15.14 11.42 -14.77
C ARG A 456 -14.29 10.43 -15.56
N GLY A 457 -14.56 10.31 -16.85
CA GLY A 457 -13.77 9.44 -17.73
C GLY A 457 -14.34 9.35 -19.13
N HIS A 458 -14.06 8.23 -19.79
CA HIS A 458 -14.46 7.93 -21.15
C HIS A 458 -15.23 6.61 -21.18
N LEU A 459 -16.36 6.59 -21.88
CA LEU A 459 -17.08 5.35 -22.16
C LEU A 459 -16.75 4.90 -23.59
N TRP A 460 -16.62 3.60 -23.76
CA TRP A 460 -16.29 2.96 -25.03
C TRP A 460 -17.37 1.94 -25.35
N LYS A 461 -17.91 1.98 -26.55
CA LYS A 461 -18.75 0.92 -27.10
C LYS A 461 -17.86 -0.08 -27.84
N LEU A 462 -17.99 -1.34 -27.48
CA LEU A 462 -17.23 -2.43 -28.09
C LEU A 462 -17.91 -2.90 -29.38
N ASP A 463 -17.09 -3.13 -30.40
CA ASP A 463 -17.52 -3.62 -31.72
C ASP A 463 -17.25 -5.13 -31.88
N ASP A 464 -17.48 -5.64 -33.08
CA ASP A 464 -17.18 -6.99 -33.48
C ASP A 464 -15.73 -7.40 -33.21
N THR A 465 -15.56 -8.68 -32.92
CA THR A 465 -14.26 -9.27 -32.59
C THR A 465 -13.27 -9.20 -33.77
N LEU A 466 -12.11 -8.62 -33.51
CA LEU A 466 -10.91 -8.67 -34.34
C LEU A 466 -10.07 -9.90 -33.97
N ARG A 467 -9.85 -10.79 -34.95
CA ARG A 467 -8.84 -11.84 -34.85
C ARG A 467 -7.53 -11.37 -35.48
N ALA A 468 -6.49 -11.27 -34.66
CA ALA A 468 -5.16 -10.88 -35.10
C ALA A 468 -4.49 -11.97 -35.95
N PRO A 469 -3.63 -11.62 -36.92
CA PRO A 469 -2.82 -12.59 -37.64
C PRO A 469 -1.87 -13.31 -36.69
N ARG A 470 -1.74 -14.64 -36.85
CA ARG A 470 -0.77 -15.44 -36.10
C ARG A 470 0.65 -14.94 -36.31
N SER A 471 1.43 -14.88 -35.24
CA SER A 471 2.84 -14.49 -35.29
C SER A 471 3.65 -15.47 -36.15
N SER A 472 4.56 -14.96 -36.98
CA SER A 472 5.53 -15.79 -37.69
C SER A 472 6.70 -16.15 -36.76
N PRO A 473 7.13 -17.43 -36.67
CA PRO A 473 8.29 -17.84 -35.84
C PRO A 473 9.62 -17.17 -36.20
N ARG A 474 9.70 -16.45 -37.32
CA ARG A 474 10.90 -15.72 -37.75
C ARG A 474 11.02 -14.33 -37.11
N LEU A 475 9.94 -13.79 -36.55
CA LEU A 475 9.91 -12.47 -35.91
C LEU A 475 10.24 -12.52 -34.41
N SER A 476 10.16 -13.69 -33.77
CA SER A 476 10.30 -13.87 -32.32
C SER A 476 11.75 -13.95 -31.81
N LYS A 477 12.75 -13.59 -32.62
CA LYS A 477 14.13 -13.50 -32.13
C LYS A 477 14.36 -12.15 -31.47
N PRO A 478 14.85 -12.08 -30.21
CA PRO A 478 15.25 -10.82 -29.62
C PRO A 478 16.45 -10.27 -30.40
N VAL A 479 16.21 -9.24 -31.22
CA VAL A 479 17.27 -8.44 -31.83
C VAL A 479 17.83 -7.50 -30.76
N GLN A 480 19.09 -7.10 -30.93
CA GLN A 480 19.90 -6.27 -30.03
C GLN A 480 19.12 -5.21 -29.24
N LYS A 481 19.56 -4.95 -28.00
CA LYS A 481 19.09 -3.83 -27.16
C LYS A 481 19.13 -2.52 -27.98
N CYS A 482 17.98 -2.13 -28.51
CA CYS A 482 17.75 -0.79 -29.03
C CYS A 482 17.54 0.14 -27.83
N GLU A 483 17.79 1.43 -28.00
CA GLU A 483 17.53 2.47 -26.98
C GLU A 483 16.01 2.70 -26.72
N GLN A 484 15.15 1.95 -27.42
CA GLN A 484 13.68 2.04 -27.34
C GLN A 484 13.09 1.11 -26.26
N GLN A 485 11.98 1.53 -25.64
CA GLN A 485 11.31 0.78 -24.55
C GLN A 485 10.39 -0.35 -25.06
N LEU A 486 9.79 -0.18 -26.25
CA LEU A 486 9.19 -1.30 -26.99
C LEU A 486 10.25 -1.94 -27.90
N SER A 487 10.28 -3.26 -27.91
CA SER A 487 11.12 -4.05 -28.80
C SER A 487 10.66 -3.95 -30.26
N ASP A 488 11.58 -4.18 -31.20
CA ASP A 488 11.25 -4.24 -32.64
C ASP A 488 10.14 -5.24 -32.95
N TYR A 489 10.08 -6.34 -32.18
CA TYR A 489 9.02 -7.32 -32.27
C TYR A 489 7.67 -6.70 -31.92
N GLU A 490 7.57 -6.06 -30.75
CA GLU A 490 6.34 -5.42 -30.27
C GLU A 490 5.85 -4.34 -31.24
N ARG A 491 6.77 -3.49 -31.72
CA ARG A 491 6.49 -2.45 -32.73
C ARG A 491 5.98 -3.06 -34.04
N THR A 492 6.58 -4.17 -34.49
CA THR A 492 6.13 -4.88 -35.70
C THR A 492 4.73 -5.46 -35.55
N ARG A 493 4.41 -6.04 -34.37
CA ARG A 493 3.08 -6.60 -34.10
C ARG A 493 2.01 -5.52 -34.08
N LEU A 494 2.28 -4.35 -33.49
CA LEU A 494 1.36 -3.21 -33.54
C LEU A 494 1.12 -2.72 -34.97
N ARG A 495 2.17 -2.66 -35.82
CA ARG A 495 1.99 -2.32 -37.24
C ARG A 495 1.12 -3.33 -37.99
N GLN A 496 1.27 -4.63 -37.70
CA GLN A 496 0.40 -5.66 -38.27
C GLN A 496 -1.07 -5.49 -37.84
N LEU A 497 -1.30 -5.09 -36.59
CA LEU A 497 -2.63 -4.77 -36.08
C LEU A 497 -3.24 -3.57 -36.81
N VAL A 498 -2.45 -2.51 -37.05
CA VAL A 498 -2.87 -1.35 -37.84
C VAL A 498 -3.29 -1.75 -39.27
N GLU A 499 -2.49 -2.57 -39.95
CA GLU A 499 -2.85 -3.04 -41.30
C GLU A 499 -4.13 -3.91 -41.30
N LEU A 500 -4.35 -4.70 -40.25
CA LEU A 500 -5.60 -5.46 -40.07
C LEU A 500 -6.82 -4.55 -39.94
N VAL A 501 -6.73 -3.50 -39.10
CA VAL A 501 -7.82 -2.55 -38.88
C VAL A 501 -8.16 -1.83 -40.19
N LYS A 502 -7.16 -1.32 -40.91
CA LYS A 502 -7.34 -0.71 -42.24
C LYS A 502 -8.05 -1.65 -43.22
N ALA A 503 -7.64 -2.92 -43.27
CA ALA A 503 -8.19 -3.91 -44.20
C ALA A 503 -9.64 -4.27 -43.89
N LYS A 504 -10.02 -4.35 -42.60
CA LYS A 504 -11.36 -4.79 -42.20
C LYS A 504 -12.41 -3.69 -42.10
N LYS A 505 -12.02 -2.49 -41.69
CA LYS A 505 -12.98 -1.43 -41.31
C LYS A 505 -12.85 -0.14 -42.14
N GLY A 506 -11.80 -0.03 -42.96
CA GLY A 506 -11.66 1.05 -43.94
C GLY A 506 -11.49 2.43 -43.31
N ARG A 507 -12.12 3.47 -43.89
CA ARG A 507 -11.93 4.88 -43.48
C ARG A 507 -12.59 5.27 -42.15
N LYS A 508 -13.56 4.51 -41.65
CA LYS A 508 -14.28 4.85 -40.40
C LYS A 508 -13.37 4.80 -39.16
N ASP A 509 -12.32 3.98 -39.22
CA ASP A 509 -11.40 3.75 -38.10
C ASP A 509 -10.00 4.34 -38.40
N ALA A 510 -9.95 5.44 -39.16
CA ALA A 510 -8.70 6.12 -39.48
C ALA A 510 -8.01 6.71 -38.23
N GLU A 511 -8.78 7.16 -37.25
CA GLU A 511 -8.24 7.78 -36.02
C GLU A 511 -7.41 6.81 -35.19
N ILE A 512 -7.92 5.62 -34.85
CA ILE A 512 -7.12 4.60 -34.13
C ILE A 512 -5.85 4.20 -34.90
N VAL A 513 -5.91 4.20 -36.23
CA VAL A 513 -4.75 3.89 -37.07
C VAL A 513 -3.67 4.96 -36.95
N ASP A 514 -4.06 6.22 -36.89
CA ASP A 514 -3.13 7.34 -36.74
C ASP A 514 -2.66 7.46 -35.29
N ASP A 515 -3.53 7.27 -34.29
CA ASP A 515 -3.17 7.22 -32.87
C ASP A 515 -2.07 6.18 -32.57
N VAL A 516 -2.17 4.97 -33.15
CA VAL A 516 -1.14 3.93 -32.97
C VAL A 516 0.18 4.32 -33.64
N LYS A 517 0.14 5.03 -34.79
CA LYS A 517 1.38 5.52 -35.42
C LYS A 517 2.02 6.61 -34.58
N ASP A 518 1.23 7.59 -34.15
CA ASP A 518 1.69 8.70 -33.30
C ASP A 518 2.30 8.17 -32.00
N PHE A 519 1.68 7.16 -31.39
CA PHE A 519 2.24 6.47 -30.23
C PHE A 519 3.57 5.75 -30.53
N LEU A 520 3.70 5.10 -31.67
CA LEU A 520 4.96 4.45 -32.06
C LEU A 520 6.08 5.48 -32.35
N GLU A 521 5.71 6.67 -32.82
CA GLU A 521 6.63 7.79 -33.00
C GLU A 521 7.03 8.39 -31.65
N GLU A 522 6.07 8.68 -30.77
CA GLU A 522 6.27 9.15 -29.39
C GLU A 522 7.17 8.19 -28.60
N ASP A 523 6.93 6.87 -28.69
CA ASP A 523 7.74 5.84 -28.02
C ASP A 523 9.20 5.79 -28.49
N ALA A 524 9.48 6.25 -29.72
CA ALA A 524 10.83 6.29 -30.27
C ALA A 524 11.67 7.46 -29.73
N PHE A 525 11.05 8.46 -29.10
CA PHE A 525 11.77 9.56 -28.47
C PHE A 525 12.15 9.20 -27.02
N VAL A 526 13.39 9.53 -26.63
CA VAL A 526 13.85 9.43 -25.24
C VAL A 526 13.61 10.79 -24.58
N ALA A 527 12.66 10.85 -23.65
CA ALA A 527 12.47 12.01 -22.77
C ALA A 527 13.18 11.77 -21.43
N ASP A 528 13.69 12.84 -20.81
CA ASP A 528 14.33 12.79 -19.49
C ASP A 528 13.32 12.44 -18.38
N GLU A 529 12.05 12.81 -18.55
CA GLU A 529 10.92 12.46 -17.67
C GLU A 529 9.77 11.86 -18.49
N GLU A 530 9.37 10.63 -18.17
CA GLU A 530 8.28 9.92 -18.83
C GLU A 530 6.95 10.17 -18.14
N SER A 531 5.91 10.51 -18.89
CA SER A 531 4.56 10.65 -18.33
C SER A 531 3.95 9.28 -18.00
N PHE A 532 3.15 9.21 -16.92
CA PHE A 532 2.41 8.00 -16.56
C PHE A 532 1.54 7.48 -17.71
N SER A 533 0.89 8.39 -18.46
CA SER A 533 0.07 8.03 -19.62
C SER A 533 0.86 7.27 -20.70
N LEU A 534 2.10 7.68 -20.99
CA LEU A 534 2.94 6.97 -21.95
C LEU A 534 3.36 5.60 -21.41
N GLN A 535 3.76 5.53 -20.14
CA GLN A 535 4.13 4.27 -19.47
C GLN A 535 2.97 3.27 -19.45
N TYR A 536 1.76 3.75 -19.13
CA TYR A 536 0.54 2.94 -19.12
C TYR A 536 0.18 2.43 -20.52
N ARG A 537 0.23 3.28 -21.55
CA ARG A 537 0.02 2.87 -22.95
C ARG A 537 1.02 1.81 -23.40
N ARG A 538 2.30 1.95 -23.04
CA ARG A 538 3.33 0.91 -23.30
C ARG A 538 2.97 -0.42 -22.65
N LEU A 539 2.54 -0.39 -21.39
CA LEU A 539 2.14 -1.60 -20.67
C LEU A 539 0.93 -2.28 -21.32
N MET A 540 -0.11 -1.52 -21.68
CA MET A 540 -1.29 -2.04 -22.38
C MET A 540 -0.97 -2.55 -23.78
N ALA A 541 -0.06 -1.89 -24.51
CA ALA A 541 0.37 -2.37 -25.82
C ALA A 541 1.02 -3.76 -25.75
N LYS A 542 1.85 -4.00 -24.72
CA LYS A 542 2.44 -5.33 -24.46
C LYS A 542 1.37 -6.39 -24.18
N GLU A 543 0.34 -6.05 -23.40
CA GLU A 543 -0.81 -6.94 -23.16
C GLU A 543 -1.58 -7.26 -24.45
N VAL A 544 -1.86 -6.24 -25.28
CA VAL A 544 -2.53 -6.45 -26.57
C VAL A 544 -1.71 -7.40 -27.45
N ILE A 545 -0.39 -7.23 -27.52
CA ILE A 545 0.49 -8.11 -28.31
C ILE A 545 0.50 -9.53 -27.75
N ARG A 546 0.59 -9.70 -26.43
CA ARG A 546 0.48 -11.01 -25.77
C ARG A 546 -0.84 -11.70 -26.12
N ALA A 547 -1.95 -10.96 -26.10
CA ALA A 547 -3.25 -11.47 -26.52
C ALA A 547 -3.26 -11.88 -28.00
N MET A 548 -2.66 -11.07 -28.89
CA MET A 548 -2.50 -11.45 -30.31
C MET A 548 -1.69 -12.74 -30.50
N ASP A 549 -0.64 -12.93 -29.71
CA ASP A 549 0.25 -14.09 -29.79
C ASP A 549 -0.38 -15.34 -29.18
N ALA A 550 -1.26 -15.16 -28.19
CA ALA A 550 -2.09 -16.20 -27.59
C ALA A 550 -3.37 -16.52 -28.38
N ASP A 551 -3.55 -15.94 -29.58
CA ASP A 551 -4.77 -16.08 -30.41
C ASP A 551 -6.06 -15.69 -29.64
N GLN A 552 -5.93 -14.74 -28.70
CA GLN A 552 -7.06 -14.18 -27.97
C GLN A 552 -7.79 -13.13 -28.81
N PRO A 553 -9.13 -13.07 -28.71
CA PRO A 553 -9.93 -12.10 -29.44
C PRO A 553 -9.67 -10.66 -28.96
N LEU A 554 -9.50 -9.74 -29.90
CA LEU A 554 -9.46 -8.31 -29.66
C LEU A 554 -10.77 -7.66 -30.11
N THR A 555 -11.09 -6.46 -29.65
CA THR A 555 -12.19 -5.66 -30.17
C THR A 555 -11.80 -4.18 -30.23
N LEU A 556 -12.41 -3.43 -31.15
CA LEU A 556 -12.26 -1.98 -31.20
C LEU A 556 -13.22 -1.35 -30.20
N GLY A 557 -12.72 -0.34 -29.49
CA GLY A 557 -13.51 0.55 -28.66
C GLY A 557 -13.79 1.85 -29.39
N TYR A 558 -15.07 2.13 -29.61
CA TYR A 558 -15.55 3.40 -30.14
C TYR A 558 -15.88 4.33 -28.99
N LEU A 559 -15.31 5.52 -29.01
CA LEU A 559 -15.54 6.52 -27.98
C LEU A 559 -17.02 6.94 -28.00
N CYS A 560 -17.67 6.94 -26.85
CA CYS A 560 -19.04 7.43 -26.70
C CYS A 560 -19.04 8.93 -26.38
N ASP A 561 -20.07 9.63 -26.85
CA ASP A 561 -20.40 10.97 -26.39
C ASP A 561 -21.16 10.93 -25.04
N PRO A 562 -21.48 12.09 -24.42
CA PRO A 562 -22.22 12.11 -23.16
C PRO A 562 -23.63 11.52 -23.22
N SER A 563 -24.20 11.32 -24.41
CA SER A 563 -25.48 10.63 -24.61
C SER A 563 -25.34 9.11 -24.71
N GLY A 564 -24.10 8.60 -24.80
CA GLY A 564 -23.79 7.18 -24.93
C GLY A 564 -23.63 6.73 -26.39
N GLU A 565 -23.75 7.65 -27.36
CA GLU A 565 -23.66 7.32 -28.78
C GLU A 565 -22.20 7.19 -29.24
N ALA A 566 -21.91 6.13 -30.01
CA ALA A 566 -20.56 5.82 -30.46
C ALA A 566 -20.10 6.73 -31.60
N THR A 567 -18.90 7.28 -31.50
CA THR A 567 -18.33 8.25 -32.43
C THR A 567 -17.21 7.65 -33.28
N THR A 568 -15.99 7.57 -32.77
CA THR A 568 -14.81 7.08 -33.50
C THR A 568 -14.06 6.00 -32.74
N ALA A 569 -13.50 5.05 -33.47
CA ALA A 569 -12.65 4.01 -32.88
C ALA A 569 -11.31 4.64 -32.46
N ARG A 570 -10.98 4.56 -31.16
CA ARG A 570 -9.72 5.05 -30.56
C ARG A 570 -9.20 4.18 -29.41
N ALA A 571 -9.70 2.96 -29.28
CA ALA A 571 -9.20 1.98 -28.33
C ALA A 571 -9.22 0.55 -28.89
N ILE A 572 -8.40 -0.33 -28.29
CA ILE A 572 -8.32 -1.75 -28.60
C ILE A 572 -8.36 -2.53 -27.29
N PHE A 573 -9.40 -3.33 -27.08
CA PHE A 573 -9.60 -4.10 -25.85
C PHE A 573 -9.40 -5.60 -26.09
N ILE A 574 -8.96 -6.29 -25.05
CA ILE A 574 -8.79 -7.75 -25.02
C ILE A 574 -10.08 -8.37 -24.49
N ARG A 575 -10.72 -9.23 -25.29
CA ARG A 575 -11.91 -10.00 -24.86
C ARG A 575 -11.46 -11.22 -24.06
N SER A 576 -11.90 -11.30 -22.81
CA SER A 576 -11.63 -12.47 -21.98
C SER A 576 -12.42 -13.69 -22.48
N ARG A 577 -11.76 -14.81 -22.75
CA ARG A 577 -12.44 -16.11 -22.76
C ARG A 577 -12.55 -16.55 -21.30
N LYS A 578 -13.77 -16.75 -20.78
CA LYS A 578 -13.95 -17.48 -19.52
C LYS A 578 -13.42 -18.90 -19.74
N TYR A 579 -12.22 -19.19 -19.26
CA TYR A 579 -11.76 -20.56 -19.05
C TYR A 579 -12.25 -20.96 -17.66
N ASP A 580 -13.48 -21.46 -17.57
CA ASP A 580 -13.91 -22.20 -16.40
C ASP A 580 -13.43 -23.65 -16.56
N GLU A 581 -12.47 -24.05 -15.72
CA GLU A 581 -12.12 -25.47 -15.50
C GLU A 581 -13.11 -26.17 -14.55
N SER A 582 -14.26 -25.56 -14.28
CA SER A 582 -15.36 -26.20 -13.55
C SER A 582 -16.62 -26.16 -14.41
N GLU A 583 -16.86 -27.24 -15.15
CA GLU A 583 -18.23 -27.59 -15.51
C GLU A 583 -19.03 -27.76 -14.21
N GLU A 584 -20.04 -26.91 -14.01
CA GLU A 584 -21.38 -27.33 -13.61
C GLU A 584 -22.38 -26.17 -13.74
N LEU A 585 -23.24 -26.32 -14.75
CA LEU A 585 -24.66 -25.96 -14.84
C LEU A 585 -25.19 -24.74 -14.05
N PHE A 586 -25.90 -23.88 -14.82
CA PHE A 586 -26.76 -22.76 -14.44
C PHE A 586 -26.16 -21.33 -14.50
N SER A 587 -25.96 -20.81 -15.71
CA SER A 587 -26.64 -19.59 -16.16
C SER A 587 -26.44 -19.37 -17.67
N GLN A 588 -27.52 -19.55 -18.43
CA GLN A 588 -27.63 -19.11 -19.83
C GLN A 588 -27.91 -17.61 -19.87
N GLN A 589 -26.92 -16.79 -19.54
CA GLN A 589 -26.89 -15.40 -19.92
C GLN A 589 -25.50 -15.14 -20.51
N GLU A 590 -25.41 -15.24 -21.84
CA GLU A 590 -24.33 -14.61 -22.60
C GLU A 590 -24.45 -13.10 -22.38
N ASP A 591 -23.93 -12.61 -21.25
CA ASP A 591 -23.85 -11.19 -20.92
C ASP A 591 -22.64 -10.65 -21.70
N ASP A 592 -22.86 -10.43 -22.99
CA ASP A 592 -21.84 -9.98 -23.94
C ASP A 592 -21.41 -8.59 -23.51
N LEU A 593 -20.18 -8.44 -23.01
CA LEU A 593 -19.65 -7.15 -22.59
C LEU A 593 -19.72 -6.16 -23.77
N THR A 594 -20.57 -5.14 -23.63
CA THR A 594 -20.85 -4.16 -24.71
C THR A 594 -20.12 -2.84 -24.52
N HIS A 595 -19.82 -2.44 -23.27
CA HIS A 595 -19.19 -1.17 -22.97
C HIS A 595 -18.03 -1.32 -22.00
N VAL A 596 -17.05 -0.43 -22.13
CA VAL A 596 -15.94 -0.27 -21.19
C VAL A 596 -15.92 1.17 -20.73
N PHE A 597 -15.76 1.40 -19.44
CA PHE A 597 -15.46 2.70 -18.87
C PHE A 597 -13.99 2.75 -18.50
N THR A 598 -13.29 3.77 -19.01
CA THR A 598 -11.92 4.05 -18.59
C THR A 598 -11.81 5.44 -17.98
N SER A 599 -10.84 5.58 -17.09
CA SER A 599 -10.49 6.85 -16.49
C SER A 599 -8.99 6.81 -16.21
N LEU A 600 -8.29 7.89 -16.53
CA LEU A 600 -6.86 7.99 -16.32
C LEU A 600 -6.59 9.34 -15.68
N TRP A 601 -5.93 9.34 -14.54
CA TRP A 601 -5.41 10.56 -13.97
C TRP A 601 -4.04 10.85 -14.57
N SER A 602 -3.89 12.04 -15.14
CA SER A 602 -2.61 12.66 -15.45
C SER A 602 -2.47 13.83 -14.48
N GLU A 603 -1.40 13.88 -13.69
CA GLU A 603 -1.05 15.11 -12.99
C GLU A 603 -0.69 16.15 -14.04
N ASP A 604 -1.64 17.03 -14.37
CA ASP A 604 -1.38 18.05 -15.39
C ASP A 604 -0.52 19.20 -14.88
N GLN A 605 -0.22 19.28 -13.57
CA GLN A 605 0.89 20.07 -13.00
C GLN A 605 1.34 19.47 -11.66
N PRO A 606 2.65 19.23 -11.45
CA PRO A 606 3.15 18.89 -10.12
C PRO A 606 2.88 20.05 -9.17
N ASP A 607 2.29 19.76 -8.00
CA ASP A 607 2.06 20.77 -6.98
C ASP A 607 3.40 21.17 -6.34
N GLU A 608 3.79 22.43 -6.46
CA GLU A 608 5.05 22.94 -5.91
C GLU A 608 5.07 22.97 -4.37
N GLU A 609 3.91 22.86 -3.70
CA GLU A 609 3.80 22.91 -2.23
C GLU A 609 3.70 21.50 -1.61
N TYR A 610 2.98 20.59 -2.27
CA TYR A 610 2.65 19.27 -1.73
C TYR A 610 3.33 18.12 -2.47
N LEU A 611 3.80 17.14 -1.70
CA LEU A 611 4.29 15.88 -2.25
C LEU A 611 3.16 15.14 -2.93
N ALA A 612 3.27 15.03 -4.26
CA ALA A 612 2.51 14.10 -5.08
C ALA A 612 2.53 12.70 -4.45
N ASN A 613 1.47 11.92 -4.61
CA ASN A 613 1.51 10.51 -4.25
C ASN A 613 2.20 9.73 -5.36
N ASP A 614 3.02 8.73 -5.02
CA ASP A 614 3.67 7.87 -6.04
C ASP A 614 2.72 6.85 -6.68
N LEU A 615 1.42 7.11 -6.69
CA LEU A 615 0.43 6.13 -7.12
C LEU A 615 -0.54 6.79 -8.08
N ASP A 616 -0.28 6.60 -9.36
CA ASP A 616 -1.15 7.06 -10.43
C ASP A 616 -2.51 6.36 -10.39
N HIS A 617 -3.58 7.05 -10.78
CA HIS A 617 -4.93 6.48 -10.79
C HIS A 617 -5.34 6.08 -12.20
N HIS A 618 -5.88 4.88 -12.33
CA HIS A 618 -6.45 4.42 -13.59
C HIS A 618 -7.63 3.48 -13.37
N VAL A 619 -8.53 3.41 -14.34
CA VAL A 619 -9.67 2.50 -14.37
C VAL A 619 -9.83 1.97 -15.77
N SER A 620 -10.11 0.67 -15.88
CA SER A 620 -10.58 0.04 -17.11
C SER A 620 -11.55 -1.07 -16.76
N LEU A 621 -12.83 -0.72 -16.74
CA LEU A 621 -13.92 -1.58 -16.30
C LEU A 621 -14.88 -1.87 -17.45
N GLY A 622 -15.15 -3.14 -17.68
CA GLY A 622 -16.35 -3.56 -18.38
C GLY A 622 -17.58 -3.12 -17.59
N VAL A 623 -18.52 -2.45 -18.26
CA VAL A 623 -19.71 -1.88 -17.62
C VAL A 623 -20.98 -2.18 -18.40
N ARG A 624 -22.09 -2.24 -17.68
CA ARG A 624 -23.44 -2.26 -18.23
C ARG A 624 -24.10 -0.89 -18.03
N LEU A 625 -24.71 -0.36 -19.09
CA LEU A 625 -25.53 0.84 -19.02
C LEU A 625 -26.90 0.53 -18.42
N SER A 626 -27.46 1.49 -17.68
CA SER A 626 -28.87 1.43 -17.27
C SER A 626 -29.77 1.71 -18.47
N ASP A 627 -30.85 0.94 -18.62
CA ASP A 627 -31.87 1.15 -19.64
C ASP A 627 -32.86 2.30 -19.29
N ASP A 628 -32.77 2.84 -18.08
CA ASP A 628 -33.71 3.87 -17.62
C ASP A 628 -33.32 5.25 -18.11
N GLU A 629 -34.18 5.88 -18.92
CA GLU A 629 -34.04 7.29 -19.30
C GLU A 629 -34.08 8.20 -18.05
N HIS A 630 -32.95 8.81 -17.72
CA HIS A 630 -32.83 9.73 -16.60
C HIS A 630 -32.21 11.06 -17.04
N ASN A 631 -32.76 12.16 -16.54
CA ASN A 631 -32.11 13.47 -16.59
C ASN A 631 -30.90 13.47 -15.65
N GLY A 632 -29.71 13.13 -16.16
CA GLY A 632 -28.48 13.09 -15.38
C GLY A 632 -27.33 12.39 -16.11
N PRO A 633 -26.17 12.22 -15.44
CA PRO A 633 -25.05 11.45 -15.99
C PRO A 633 -25.43 9.98 -16.22
N LEU A 634 -24.79 9.35 -17.21
CA LEU A 634 -24.99 7.94 -17.54
C LEU A 634 -24.74 7.04 -16.32
N ARG A 635 -25.64 6.09 -16.09
CA ARG A 635 -25.54 5.14 -14.98
C ARG A 635 -24.85 3.86 -15.42
N LEU A 636 -23.77 3.52 -14.73
CA LEU A 636 -22.90 2.40 -15.06
C LEU A 636 -22.85 1.38 -13.91
N TYR A 637 -22.93 0.11 -14.28
CA TYR A 637 -22.82 -1.04 -13.38
C TYR A 637 -21.55 -1.83 -13.69
N THR A 638 -20.71 -2.03 -12.68
CA THR A 638 -19.41 -2.70 -12.78
C THR A 638 -19.59 -4.19 -13.06
N LYS A 639 -18.98 -4.70 -14.14
CA LYS A 639 -19.02 -6.12 -14.52
C LYS A 639 -17.69 -6.81 -14.28
N GLU A 640 -16.65 -6.43 -15.02
CA GLU A 640 -15.33 -7.08 -14.96
C GLU A 640 -14.20 -6.08 -15.24
N TRP A 641 -12.97 -6.43 -14.88
CA TRP A 641 -11.79 -5.64 -15.25
C TRP A 641 -11.32 -6.00 -16.66
N VAL A 642 -11.07 -4.98 -17.49
CA VAL A 642 -10.72 -5.16 -18.90
C VAL A 642 -9.36 -4.56 -19.19
N LEU A 643 -8.53 -5.27 -19.94
CA LEU A 643 -7.25 -4.76 -20.42
C LEU A 643 -7.41 -4.24 -21.85
N GLY A 644 -6.80 -3.10 -22.15
CA GLY A 644 -6.86 -2.52 -23.48
C GLY A 644 -6.00 -1.29 -23.65
N LEU A 645 -5.58 -1.06 -24.89
CA LEU A 645 -4.83 0.12 -25.30
C LEU A 645 -5.82 1.21 -25.71
N CYS A 646 -5.84 2.32 -24.96
CA CYS A 646 -6.73 3.45 -25.19
C CYS A 646 -5.95 4.72 -25.53
N PHE A 647 -6.50 5.54 -26.42
CA PHE A 647 -5.93 6.83 -26.81
C PHE A 647 -6.88 7.97 -26.44
N PHE A 648 -6.40 8.88 -25.59
CA PHE A 648 -7.21 9.95 -24.98
C PHE A 648 -6.98 11.33 -25.60
N VAL A 649 -6.04 11.46 -26.55
CA VAL A 649 -5.61 12.76 -27.09
C VAL A 649 -6.77 13.47 -27.79
N GLY A 650 -7.17 14.63 -27.27
CA GLY A 650 -8.29 15.41 -27.81
C GLY A 650 -9.68 14.87 -27.48
N ALA A 651 -9.80 13.86 -26.61
CA ALA A 651 -11.08 13.29 -26.18
C ALA A 651 -11.52 13.86 -24.81
N PRO A 652 -12.60 14.66 -24.74
CA PRO A 652 -13.05 15.23 -23.48
C PRO A 652 -13.62 14.16 -22.55
N THR A 653 -13.26 14.21 -21.26
CA THR A 653 -13.92 13.43 -20.21
C THR A 653 -15.29 14.02 -19.87
N TYR A 654 -16.25 13.19 -19.47
CA TYR A 654 -17.54 13.64 -18.95
C TYR A 654 -17.94 12.86 -17.69
N GLU A 655 -18.98 13.34 -17.01
CA GLU A 655 -19.47 12.74 -15.77
C GLU A 655 -20.30 11.49 -16.03
N VAL A 656 -20.01 10.45 -15.26
CA VAL A 656 -20.80 9.22 -15.18
C VAL A 656 -21.10 8.90 -13.72
N MET A 657 -22.13 8.10 -13.48
CA MET A 657 -22.55 7.71 -12.13
C MET A 657 -22.54 6.20 -11.94
N PHE A 658 -21.93 5.75 -10.86
CA PHE A 658 -22.03 4.39 -10.35
C PHE A 658 -23.01 4.38 -9.17
N PRO A 659 -24.21 3.79 -9.31
CA PRO A 659 -25.19 3.74 -8.23
C PRO A 659 -24.65 3.08 -6.97
N TRP A 660 -25.17 3.48 -5.81
CA TRP A 660 -24.84 2.81 -4.54
C TRP A 660 -25.25 1.33 -4.58
N PRO A 661 -24.42 0.42 -4.07
CA PRO A 661 -24.84 -0.97 -3.90
C PRO A 661 -25.98 -1.06 -2.89
N ILE A 662 -26.87 -2.03 -3.10
CA ILE A 662 -28.10 -2.21 -2.30
C ILE A 662 -27.85 -2.16 -0.78
N PRO A 663 -26.80 -2.82 -0.22
CA PRO A 663 -26.53 -2.78 1.22
C PRO A 663 -26.25 -1.39 1.80
N LEU A 664 -25.79 -0.43 0.99
CA LEU A 664 -25.54 0.95 1.44
C LEU A 664 -26.75 1.87 1.22
N SER A 665 -27.68 1.47 0.35
CA SER A 665 -28.86 2.26 -0.01
C SER A 665 -30.09 2.03 0.87
N ARG A 666 -30.02 1.08 1.80
CA ARG A 666 -31.11 0.73 2.72
C ARG A 666 -31.10 1.58 3.98
#